data_AF-A0A6C0FJJ5-F1
#
_entry.id   AF-A0A6C0FJJ5-F1
#
_cell.length_a   1.000
_cell.length_b   1.000
_cell.length_c   1.000
_cell.angle_alpha   90.00
_cell.angle_beta   90.00
_cell.angle_gamma   90.00
#
_symmetry.space_group_name_H-M   'P 1'
#
loop_
_entity.id
_entity.type
_entity.pdbx_description
1 polymer ?
#
loop_
_entity_poly.entity_id
_entity_poly.type
_entity_poly.pdbx_seq_one_letter_code
_entity_poly.pdbx_strand_id
1 'polypeptide(L)'
;MTRPLRVAVVGGGPRATYALERLGAHADALTAGRTLEVHVFERTGRFGAGSVHDPRQPLTAVLNRTADEVSFAADETVTGAGPLRPPSERPTLARWIAQRSDGVPEEPAAWPPRAVHGAALEERLARYAAELERTGCAVVHRHAVEVVELRDAQDAPERAAASGRPVDESAHGEGAAPGWPDGPLDVVAADGRTWTVDDVLLVTGHGSPRPAHPAADPCAGPGDHAAVHVTRAYPLDGPGSVAEAPPGSRVALVGTGMTALDVLIALTAGRGGRFARGPGGRLTYLRSGAEPSAIHCTSGSGVFPYARPAVLSTVSPFVDARGGRFLRHDVLPRLRRSRGGARAGVEGGAGELDVERDLLPLVVLEMAFQHDATLRGLDAARDAAARVRDVVDAFVDGDAAVRAGDDARPDALARLLLAHTGDVDEADRFDWDVLVDPLATGDDLADVIDLDVLRARQGVGVSPHLTARNGVWRDLRGVISAAVDDGGLTAASHRRFVERVVPWHNRFANGASPDVMARVAALLRSGLVRVDREDRADRDDPVAHVAQRAPVAHRAFDDHRDPDHRDLGPAGGRRGPCAVPAPAVEAFGAVPDVLVDAWVPRLDVRTDLNPLYRRLVERGAASLWATGSGADTFRPGGVRVDDRHHPVRADGTSDPRVTVLGPVLEGQRSFLVSAMRPGRDHHVMRDTVGWVDDLLARHPAPQRGATVVRPPARPDERTPTMGTTTTRHAVGTDGEIGLLVDAPSDGEHLGDVVVAPVFGGTARSMFPFAHALHRHGFRTVRVDFRHHVGSGSGDVAGTRLSAQAEDVAAVLDLYPGALLVAVSLATRPAVRALASGAPAGGAVLVTPVLDVTATLREVIGTDFVEAELDRLPPTVDVLGYEVRDGFVHDARTHGLHGYDEAVEDLARVAVPVRLVAGDTDPWVDVTRVRAAAGRLADDGRDVRLVEVPAATHRLNRNPVVARRYVEETVRACLDLVGSDRPVDVPSFDALVRASSARPAVTEPAGVPG
;
A
#
# COMPACT_ATOMS: atom_id res chain seq x y z
N MET A 1 33.13 24.23 -24.47
CA MET A 1 32.28 23.15 -23.94
C MET A 1 31.91 23.54 -22.52
N THR A 2 30.63 23.47 -22.18
CA THR A 2 30.09 23.76 -20.84
C THR A 2 30.62 22.75 -19.83
N ARG A 3 30.77 23.17 -18.57
CA ARG A 3 31.18 22.29 -17.46
C ARG A 3 30.14 21.16 -17.29
N PRO A 4 30.56 19.90 -17.07
CA PRO A 4 29.63 18.81 -16.74
C PRO A 4 28.84 19.13 -15.48
N LEU A 5 27.55 18.80 -15.46
CA LEU A 5 26.76 18.73 -14.23
C LEU A 5 27.08 17.39 -13.53
N ARG A 6 27.56 17.45 -12.29
CA ARG A 6 27.97 16.28 -11.51
C ARG A 6 27.01 16.05 -10.35
N VAL A 7 26.37 14.89 -10.31
CA VAL A 7 25.38 14.53 -9.28
C VAL A 7 25.84 13.27 -8.56
N ALA A 8 25.93 13.31 -7.23
CA ALA A 8 26.16 12.14 -6.39
C ALA A 8 24.85 11.57 -5.84
N VAL A 9 24.70 10.26 -5.88
CA VAL A 9 23.64 9.50 -5.21
C VAL A 9 24.32 8.59 -4.18
N VAL A 10 24.19 8.92 -2.89
CA VAL A 10 24.85 8.24 -1.78
C VAL A 10 23.88 7.28 -1.12
N GLY A 11 24.20 5.98 -1.19
CA GLY A 11 23.29 4.87 -0.90
C GLY A 11 22.76 4.30 -2.21
N GLY A 12 23.06 3.03 -2.51
CA GLY A 12 22.64 2.38 -3.75
C GLY A 12 21.51 1.40 -3.55
N GLY A 13 20.62 1.63 -2.59
CA GLY A 13 19.43 0.79 -2.40
C GLY A 13 18.27 1.14 -3.36
N PRO A 14 17.03 0.71 -3.05
CA PRO A 14 15.88 0.90 -3.93
C PRO A 14 15.62 2.35 -4.35
N ARG A 15 15.89 3.31 -3.45
CA ARG A 15 15.75 4.75 -3.74
C ARG A 15 16.71 5.26 -4.80
N ALA A 16 17.91 4.69 -4.92
CA ALA A 16 18.81 5.01 -6.02
C ALA A 16 18.22 4.57 -7.37
N THR A 17 17.56 3.41 -7.42
CA THR A 17 16.86 2.96 -8.63
C THR A 17 15.79 3.97 -9.07
N TYR A 18 14.99 4.49 -8.14
CA TYR A 18 13.98 5.53 -8.43
C TYR A 18 14.63 6.86 -8.84
N ALA A 19 15.75 7.24 -8.22
CA ALA A 19 16.50 8.43 -8.58
C ALA A 19 17.02 8.36 -10.03
N LEU A 20 17.66 7.25 -10.42
CA LEU A 20 18.11 7.04 -11.80
C LEU A 20 16.94 6.95 -12.78
N GLU A 21 15.82 6.40 -12.34
CA GLU A 21 14.60 6.36 -13.16
C GLU A 21 14.14 7.77 -13.52
N ARG A 22 14.02 8.66 -12.52
CA ARG A 22 13.64 10.08 -12.71
C ARG A 22 14.70 10.86 -13.49
N LEU A 23 15.99 10.70 -13.19
CA LEU A 23 17.05 11.32 -13.99
C LEU A 23 16.96 10.91 -15.48
N GLY A 24 16.71 9.63 -15.75
CA GLY A 24 16.52 9.12 -17.11
C GLY A 24 15.28 9.70 -17.81
N ALA A 25 14.17 9.88 -17.08
CA ALA A 25 12.97 10.51 -17.63
C ALA A 25 13.19 11.99 -18.00
N HIS A 26 14.10 12.67 -17.30
CA HIS A 26 14.46 14.08 -17.53
C HIS A 26 15.79 14.27 -18.27
N ALA A 27 16.32 13.23 -18.93
CA ALA A 27 17.66 13.24 -19.50
C ALA A 27 17.88 14.39 -20.50
N ASP A 28 16.90 14.66 -21.37
CA ASP A 28 16.98 15.74 -22.36
C ASP A 28 17.13 17.12 -21.70
N ALA A 29 16.39 17.38 -20.63
CA ALA A 29 16.48 18.64 -19.90
C ALA A 29 17.81 18.77 -19.14
N LEU A 30 18.31 17.67 -18.56
CA LEU A 30 19.55 17.66 -17.78
C LEU A 30 20.81 17.77 -18.66
N THR A 31 20.75 17.27 -19.90
CA THR A 31 21.86 17.21 -20.86
C THR A 31 21.80 18.26 -21.96
N ALA A 32 20.79 19.14 -21.96
CA ALA A 32 20.65 20.20 -22.94
C ALA A 32 21.85 21.16 -22.91
N GLY A 33 22.80 20.95 -23.84
CA GLY A 33 23.98 21.79 -24.01
C GLY A 33 25.08 21.59 -22.96
N ARG A 34 25.09 20.47 -22.20
CA ARG A 34 26.15 20.07 -21.26
C ARG A 34 26.17 18.55 -21.07
N THR A 35 27.23 18.03 -20.46
CA THR A 35 27.28 16.61 -20.05
C THR A 35 26.76 16.43 -18.61
N LEU A 36 26.22 15.24 -18.30
CA LEU A 36 25.76 14.83 -16.98
C LEU A 36 26.63 13.67 -16.46
N GLU A 37 27.28 13.83 -15.31
CA GLU A 37 28.05 12.79 -14.64
C GLU A 37 27.32 12.38 -13.36
N VAL A 38 26.87 11.12 -13.27
CA VAL A 38 26.15 10.61 -12.10
C VAL A 38 27.03 9.62 -11.35
N HIS A 39 27.27 9.86 -10.05
CA HIS A 39 28.08 9.00 -9.19
C HIS A 39 27.20 8.30 -8.17
N VAL A 40 27.02 6.99 -8.29
CA VAL A 40 26.25 6.17 -7.34
C VAL A 40 27.19 5.46 -6.39
N PHE A 41 27.01 5.64 -5.08
CA PHE A 41 27.85 5.05 -4.03
C PHE A 41 27.09 3.99 -3.22
N GLU A 42 27.63 2.78 -3.15
CA GLU A 42 27.04 1.65 -2.41
C GLU A 42 28.11 0.73 -1.84
N ARG A 43 28.26 0.68 -0.51
CA ARG A 43 29.33 -0.10 0.15
C ARG A 43 29.28 -1.59 -0.22
N THR A 44 28.10 -2.16 -0.40
CA THR A 44 27.94 -3.59 -0.68
C THR A 44 28.25 -3.98 -2.12
N GLY A 45 28.33 -3.00 -3.03
CA GLY A 45 28.39 -3.24 -4.48
C GLY A 45 27.07 -3.74 -5.09
N ARG A 46 26.02 -3.91 -4.29
CA ARG A 46 24.67 -4.33 -4.73
C ARG A 46 23.84 -3.12 -5.16
N PHE A 47 24.22 -2.51 -6.29
CA PHE A 47 23.56 -1.32 -6.82
C PHE A 47 22.12 -1.61 -7.22
N GLY A 48 21.17 -0.96 -6.54
CA GLY A 48 19.72 -1.08 -6.69
C GLY A 48 19.12 -1.85 -5.51
N ALA A 49 19.74 -2.95 -5.10
CA ALA A 49 19.21 -3.84 -4.06
C ALA A 49 19.63 -3.46 -2.63
N GLY A 50 20.89 -3.04 -2.44
CA GLY A 50 21.50 -2.94 -1.11
C GLY A 50 21.57 -4.29 -0.37
N SER A 51 21.85 -4.27 0.94
CA SER A 51 21.99 -5.50 1.75
C SER A 51 20.66 -6.21 2.03
N VAL A 52 19.60 -5.44 2.30
CA VAL A 52 18.27 -5.95 2.71
C VAL A 52 17.52 -6.65 1.58
N HIS A 53 17.89 -6.38 0.33
CA HIS A 53 17.36 -7.06 -0.84
C HIS A 53 18.48 -7.75 -1.64
N ASP A 54 19.61 -8.11 -1.02
CA ASP A 54 20.70 -8.80 -1.75
C ASP A 54 20.13 -10.02 -2.50
N PRO A 55 20.36 -10.15 -3.83
CA PRO A 55 19.85 -11.27 -4.63
C PRO A 55 20.33 -12.65 -4.16
N ARG A 56 21.34 -12.72 -3.30
CA ARG A 56 21.84 -13.97 -2.70
C ARG A 56 21.08 -14.38 -1.45
N GLN A 57 20.12 -13.58 -0.97
CA GLN A 57 19.34 -13.97 0.20
C GLN A 57 18.56 -15.26 -0.04
N PRO A 58 18.32 -16.05 1.02
CA PRO A 58 17.49 -17.24 0.92
C PRO A 58 16.12 -16.92 0.31
N LEU A 59 15.66 -17.77 -0.63
CA LEU A 59 14.35 -17.61 -1.27
C LEU A 59 13.18 -17.73 -0.27
N THR A 60 13.44 -18.24 0.92
CA THR A 60 12.48 -18.32 2.01
C THR A 60 12.21 -16.98 2.68
N ALA A 61 13.07 -15.98 2.50
CA ALA A 61 12.87 -14.62 2.99
C ALA A 61 11.99 -13.84 2.00
N VAL A 62 10.71 -13.72 2.31
CA VAL A 62 9.70 -13.13 1.42
C VAL A 62 9.39 -11.69 1.77
N LEU A 63 8.99 -10.90 0.77
CA LEU A 63 8.51 -9.54 1.00
C LEU A 63 7.20 -9.56 1.79
N ASN A 64 6.98 -8.49 2.57
CA ASN A 64 5.69 -8.21 3.20
C ASN A 64 4.73 -7.43 2.27
N ARG A 65 4.89 -7.63 0.96
CA ARG A 65 4.13 -7.01 -0.13
C ARG A 65 3.97 -8.02 -1.25
N THR A 66 2.86 -7.91 -1.96
CA THR A 66 2.67 -8.70 -3.17
C THR A 66 3.42 -8.09 -4.35
N ALA A 67 3.71 -8.89 -5.38
CA ALA A 67 4.50 -8.45 -6.53
C ALA A 67 3.82 -7.33 -7.34
N ASP A 68 2.50 -7.26 -7.35
CA ASP A 68 1.69 -6.22 -7.99
C ASP A 68 1.67 -4.90 -7.20
N GLU A 69 2.02 -4.91 -5.91
CA GLU A 69 2.14 -3.71 -5.08
C GLU A 69 3.48 -2.97 -5.21
N VAL A 70 4.40 -3.48 -6.05
CA VAL A 70 5.75 -2.92 -6.22
C VAL A 70 5.93 -2.44 -7.66
N SER A 71 6.32 -1.17 -7.82
CA SER A 71 6.67 -0.57 -9.11
C SER A 71 8.09 -0.03 -9.11
N PHE A 72 8.63 0.19 -10.29
CA PHE A 72 9.99 0.68 -10.52
C PHE A 72 10.07 2.04 -11.21
N ALA A 73 8.94 2.67 -11.54
CA ALA A 73 8.87 3.94 -12.25
C ALA A 73 7.59 4.71 -11.92
N ALA A 74 7.62 6.04 -12.00
CA ALA A 74 6.44 6.87 -11.76
C ALA A 74 5.34 6.62 -12.79
N ASP A 75 4.09 6.78 -12.36
CA ASP A 75 2.90 6.67 -13.18
C ASP A 75 2.04 7.93 -13.07
N GLU A 76 0.90 7.92 -13.76
CA GLU A 76 -0.04 9.04 -13.90
C GLU A 76 -0.62 9.53 -12.58
N THR A 77 -0.52 8.73 -11.52
CA THR A 77 -1.05 9.08 -10.21
C THR A 77 -0.07 9.87 -9.35
N VAL A 78 1.21 9.91 -9.73
CA VAL A 78 2.24 10.65 -8.99
C VAL A 78 2.16 12.13 -9.37
N THR A 79 1.89 12.96 -8.36
CA THR A 79 1.70 14.41 -8.58
C THR A 79 3.01 15.04 -9.03
N GLY A 80 2.97 15.81 -10.12
CA GLY A 80 4.13 16.57 -10.59
C GLY A 80 5.24 15.73 -11.24
N ALA A 81 5.02 14.44 -11.52
CA ALA A 81 6.06 13.50 -11.95
C ALA A 81 6.82 13.88 -13.25
N GLY A 82 6.42 14.93 -13.96
CA GLY A 82 7.05 15.34 -15.21
C GLY A 82 6.81 14.32 -16.34
N PRO A 83 7.72 14.17 -17.31
CA PRO A 83 7.59 13.17 -18.35
C PRO A 83 7.52 11.76 -17.74
N LEU A 84 6.48 11.02 -18.10
CA LEU A 84 6.33 9.62 -17.73
C LEU A 84 6.95 8.74 -18.82
N ARG A 85 7.51 7.62 -18.39
CA ARG A 85 7.95 6.57 -19.30
C ARG A 85 6.74 5.91 -19.98
N PRO A 86 6.89 5.35 -21.19
CA PRO A 86 5.84 4.54 -21.80
C PRO A 86 5.35 3.45 -20.85
N PRO A 87 4.05 3.08 -20.84
CA PRO A 87 3.52 2.04 -19.96
C PRO A 87 4.26 0.69 -20.03
N SER A 88 4.79 0.34 -21.20
CA SER A 88 5.61 -0.87 -21.41
C SER A 88 6.94 -0.85 -20.64
N GLU A 89 7.43 0.34 -20.27
CA GLU A 89 8.68 0.54 -19.54
C GLU A 89 8.47 0.82 -18.05
N ARG A 90 7.23 0.76 -17.56
CA ARG A 90 6.86 0.92 -16.16
C ARG A 90 6.32 -0.38 -15.56
N PRO A 91 7.08 -1.51 -15.62
CA PRO A 91 6.56 -2.77 -15.10
C PRO A 91 6.42 -2.72 -13.59
N THR A 92 5.36 -3.35 -13.08
CA THR A 92 5.32 -3.81 -11.70
C THR A 92 6.30 -4.97 -11.51
N LEU A 93 6.63 -5.32 -10.27
CA LEU A 93 7.43 -6.52 -9.98
C LEU A 93 6.74 -7.79 -10.49
N ALA A 94 5.40 -7.88 -10.42
CA ALA A 94 4.63 -8.97 -11.02
C ALA A 94 4.87 -9.09 -12.53
N ARG A 95 4.81 -7.97 -13.25
CA ARG A 95 5.07 -7.95 -14.70
C ARG A 95 6.53 -8.28 -15.02
N TRP A 96 7.47 -7.81 -14.20
CA TRP A 96 8.88 -8.14 -14.35
C TRP A 96 9.13 -9.64 -14.17
N ILE A 97 8.53 -10.27 -13.14
CA ILE A 97 8.60 -11.71 -12.90
C ILE A 97 8.04 -12.49 -14.10
N ALA A 98 6.85 -12.12 -14.58
CA ALA A 98 6.18 -12.80 -15.69
C ALA A 98 6.95 -12.72 -17.03
N GLN A 99 7.88 -11.78 -17.16
CA GLN A 99 8.70 -11.59 -18.37
C GLN A 99 10.01 -12.40 -18.34
N ARG A 100 10.31 -13.11 -17.24
CA ARG A 100 11.54 -13.90 -17.09
C ARG A 100 11.31 -15.39 -17.26
N SER A 101 12.33 -16.05 -17.80
CA SER A 101 12.37 -17.50 -18.06
C SER A 101 13.52 -18.22 -17.32
N ASP A 102 14.30 -17.52 -16.50
CA ASP A 102 15.59 -17.97 -15.94
C ASP A 102 15.55 -18.37 -14.46
N GLY A 103 14.60 -19.20 -14.06
CA GLY A 103 14.60 -19.84 -12.73
C GLY A 103 13.97 -19.01 -11.60
N VAL A 104 13.24 -17.94 -11.95
CA VAL A 104 12.18 -17.41 -11.08
C VAL A 104 11.03 -18.42 -11.11
N PRO A 105 10.39 -18.77 -9.97
CA PRO A 105 9.29 -19.75 -9.96
C PRO A 105 8.24 -19.43 -11.04
N GLU A 106 7.84 -20.43 -11.82
CA GLU A 106 6.89 -20.30 -12.94
C GLU A 106 5.52 -19.76 -12.50
N GLU A 107 5.15 -19.95 -11.23
CA GLU A 107 4.03 -19.25 -10.63
C GLU A 107 4.52 -17.93 -10.02
N PRO A 108 3.92 -16.77 -10.34
CA PRO A 108 4.15 -15.56 -9.59
C PRO A 108 3.64 -15.82 -8.17
N ALA A 109 4.55 -16.24 -7.27
CA ALA A 109 4.25 -16.28 -5.86
C ALA A 109 3.74 -14.90 -5.51
N ALA A 110 2.47 -14.80 -5.09
CA ALA A 110 1.83 -13.52 -4.80
C ALA A 110 2.75 -12.66 -3.92
N TRP A 111 3.51 -13.31 -3.02
CA TRP A 111 4.54 -12.75 -2.16
C TRP A 111 5.96 -13.14 -2.62
N PRO A 112 6.65 -12.30 -3.41
CA PRO A 112 7.94 -12.64 -3.97
C PRO A 112 9.06 -12.66 -2.90
N PRO A 113 10.08 -13.52 -3.06
CA PRO A 113 11.30 -13.47 -2.25
C PRO A 113 11.99 -12.09 -2.34
N ARG A 114 12.64 -11.68 -1.25
CA ARG A 114 13.47 -10.45 -1.20
C ARG A 114 14.58 -10.48 -2.26
N ALA A 115 15.16 -11.65 -2.51
CA ALA A 115 16.16 -11.87 -3.53
C ALA A 115 15.64 -11.57 -4.95
N VAL A 116 14.40 -11.95 -5.25
CA VAL A 116 13.76 -11.68 -6.55
C VAL A 116 13.50 -10.18 -6.74
N HIS A 117 13.01 -9.49 -5.70
CA HIS A 117 12.90 -8.03 -5.73
C HIS A 117 14.26 -7.35 -5.89
N GLY A 118 15.29 -7.86 -5.21
CA GLY A 118 16.68 -7.45 -5.36
C GLY A 118 17.18 -7.53 -6.79
N ALA A 119 17.03 -8.69 -7.42
CA ALA A 119 17.43 -8.91 -8.81
C ALA A 119 16.71 -7.94 -9.76
N ALA A 120 15.41 -7.71 -9.55
CA ALA A 120 14.66 -6.71 -10.31
C ALA A 120 15.22 -5.31 -10.12
N LEU A 121 15.53 -4.90 -8.88
CA LEU A 121 16.11 -3.57 -8.60
C LEU A 121 17.49 -3.37 -9.24
N GLU A 122 18.37 -4.39 -9.18
CA GLU A 122 19.70 -4.33 -9.80
C GLU A 122 19.58 -4.19 -11.33
N GLU A 123 18.71 -4.99 -11.96
CA GLU A 123 18.47 -4.88 -13.39
C GLU A 123 17.87 -3.52 -13.77
N ARG A 124 16.85 -3.06 -13.05
CA ARG A 124 16.19 -1.77 -13.35
C ARG A 124 17.16 -0.61 -13.20
N LEU A 125 17.99 -0.60 -12.16
CA LEU A 125 19.03 0.40 -12.01
C LEU A 125 20.02 0.35 -13.19
N ALA A 126 20.48 -0.85 -13.56
CA ALA A 126 21.42 -1.03 -14.66
C ALA A 126 20.82 -0.56 -16.00
N ARG A 127 19.54 -0.85 -16.24
CA ARG A 127 18.79 -0.41 -17.40
C ARG A 127 18.68 1.12 -17.44
N TYR A 128 18.23 1.77 -16.37
CA TYR A 128 18.10 3.23 -16.34
C TYR A 128 19.44 3.94 -16.52
N ALA A 129 20.52 3.38 -15.96
CA ALA A 129 21.87 3.89 -16.18
C ALA A 129 22.30 3.77 -17.66
N ALA A 130 22.10 2.61 -18.28
CA ALA A 130 22.43 2.41 -19.69
C ALA A 130 21.60 3.32 -20.62
N GLU A 131 20.32 3.55 -20.29
CA GLU A 131 19.46 4.46 -21.04
C GLU A 131 19.92 5.92 -20.95
N LEU A 132 20.35 6.36 -19.76
CA LEU A 132 21.00 7.67 -19.59
C LEU A 132 22.26 7.77 -20.47
N GLU A 133 23.13 6.76 -20.44
CA GLU A 133 24.38 6.73 -21.21
C GLU A 133 24.15 6.74 -22.73
N ARG A 134 23.06 6.11 -23.21
CA ARG A 134 22.68 6.12 -24.63
C ARG A 134 22.38 7.52 -25.18
N THR A 135 22.13 8.52 -24.34
CA THR A 135 21.99 9.92 -24.79
C THR A 135 23.28 10.47 -25.39
N GLY A 136 24.44 9.85 -25.10
CA GLY A 136 25.76 10.33 -25.50
C GLY A 136 26.25 11.55 -24.70
N CYS A 137 25.40 12.10 -23.83
CA CYS A 137 25.68 13.27 -23.01
C CYS A 137 25.65 12.96 -21.51
N ALA A 138 25.49 11.71 -21.09
CA ALA A 138 25.54 11.31 -19.69
C ALA A 138 26.45 10.11 -19.45
N VAL A 139 27.05 10.03 -18.25
CA VAL A 139 27.89 8.92 -17.78
C VAL A 139 27.48 8.55 -16.36
N VAL A 140 27.31 7.25 -16.07
CA VAL A 140 26.94 6.77 -14.73
C VAL A 140 28.07 5.94 -14.12
N HIS A 141 28.71 6.48 -13.09
CA HIS A 141 29.75 5.81 -12.32
C HIS A 141 29.18 5.10 -11.10
N ARG A 142 29.61 3.87 -10.86
CA ARG A 142 29.19 3.03 -9.73
C ARG A 142 30.38 2.75 -8.83
N HIS A 143 30.32 3.19 -7.58
CA HIS A 143 31.43 3.11 -6.62
C HIS A 143 31.06 2.19 -5.46
N ALA A 144 31.71 1.02 -5.38
CA ALA A 144 31.48 0.03 -4.33
C ALA A 144 32.20 0.41 -3.02
N VAL A 145 31.84 1.56 -2.46
CA VAL A 145 32.49 2.18 -1.29
C VAL A 145 31.46 2.87 -0.41
N GLU A 146 31.80 3.03 0.87
CA GLU A 146 31.00 3.80 1.81
C GLU A 146 31.44 5.27 1.80
N VAL A 147 30.49 6.17 1.63
CA VAL A 147 30.71 7.61 1.82
C VAL A 147 30.66 7.91 3.31
N VAL A 148 31.68 8.62 3.80
CA VAL A 148 31.87 8.90 5.23
C VAL A 148 31.85 10.39 5.56
N GLU A 149 31.90 11.26 4.55
CA GLU A 149 31.93 12.72 4.74
C GLU A 149 31.52 13.46 3.45
N LEU A 150 30.87 14.62 3.64
CA LEU A 150 30.72 15.67 2.64
C LEU A 150 31.40 16.94 3.18
N ARG A 151 32.10 17.68 2.32
CA ARG A 151 32.72 18.97 2.68
C ARG A 151 32.67 19.94 1.49
N ASP A 152 32.75 21.24 1.75
CA ASP A 152 32.91 22.21 0.67
C ASP A 152 34.27 22.01 -0.02
N ALA A 153 34.29 22.02 -1.35
CA ALA A 153 35.53 21.77 -2.11
C ALA A 153 36.57 22.90 -1.94
N GLN A 154 36.18 24.05 -1.37
CA GLN A 154 37.08 25.16 -1.05
C GLN A 154 37.84 24.97 0.27
N ASP A 155 37.36 24.10 1.16
CA ASP A 155 37.95 23.82 2.49
C ASP A 155 39.04 22.73 2.46
N ALA A 156 39.50 22.31 1.26
CA ALA A 156 40.55 21.32 1.12
C ALA A 156 41.94 21.93 1.44
N PRO A 157 42.63 21.55 2.53
CA PRO A 157 43.92 22.13 2.92
C PRO A 157 45.03 21.90 1.87
N GLU A 158 44.88 20.92 0.98
CA GLU A 158 45.88 20.57 -0.03
C GLU A 158 45.85 21.45 -1.28
N ARG A 159 44.76 22.18 -1.58
CA ARG A 159 44.69 23.06 -2.76
C ARG A 159 45.31 24.43 -2.55
N ALA A 160 45.36 24.94 -1.31
CA ALA A 160 46.07 26.17 -0.97
C ALA A 160 47.58 26.04 -1.25
N ALA A 161 48.17 24.86 -0.95
CA ALA A 161 49.59 24.59 -1.17
C ALA A 161 49.99 24.53 -2.66
N ALA A 162 49.06 24.18 -3.57
CA ALA A 162 49.34 24.06 -5.00
C ALA A 162 49.28 25.40 -5.77
N SER A 163 48.72 26.46 -5.18
CA SER A 163 48.51 27.75 -5.87
C SER A 163 49.58 28.81 -5.61
N GLY A 164 50.53 28.56 -4.69
CA GLY A 164 51.71 29.41 -4.48
C GLY A 164 51.42 30.87 -4.14
N ARG A 165 50.18 31.22 -3.76
CA ARG A 165 49.81 32.58 -3.35
C ARG A 165 49.89 32.69 -1.83
N PRO A 166 50.54 33.73 -1.28
CA PRO A 166 50.55 33.97 0.15
C PRO A 166 49.11 34.20 0.62
N VAL A 167 48.73 33.57 1.72
CA VAL A 167 47.49 33.88 2.43
C VAL A 167 47.70 35.25 3.07
N ASP A 168 46.91 36.24 2.65
CA ASP A 168 46.88 37.56 3.28
C ASP A 168 45.98 37.49 4.51
N GLU A 169 46.58 37.45 5.70
CA GLU A 169 45.89 37.40 7.00
C GLU A 169 45.22 38.74 7.38
N SER A 170 45.22 39.76 6.52
CA SER A 170 44.71 41.10 6.86
C SER A 170 43.26 41.40 6.44
N ALA A 171 42.52 40.43 5.88
CA ALA A 171 41.10 40.60 5.52
C ALA A 171 40.15 39.98 6.56
N HIS A 172 40.20 40.46 7.80
CA HIS A 172 39.14 40.26 8.79
C HIS A 172 38.45 41.60 9.04
N GLY A 173 37.64 42.01 8.07
CA GLY A 173 36.68 43.10 8.25
C GLY A 173 35.48 42.58 9.03
N GLU A 174 35.33 43.06 10.26
CA GLU A 174 34.10 42.96 11.03
C GLU A 174 32.95 43.62 10.24
N GLY A 175 31.84 42.89 10.03
CA GLY A 175 30.55 43.51 9.67
C GLY A 175 29.91 43.17 8.32
N ALA A 176 30.36 42.15 7.59
CA ALA A 176 29.59 41.58 6.48
C ALA A 176 29.28 40.10 6.76
N ALA A 177 28.00 39.74 6.80
CA ALA A 177 27.59 38.34 6.84
C ALA A 177 28.22 37.61 5.63
N PRO A 178 28.88 36.45 5.81
CA PRO A 178 29.49 35.74 4.69
C PRO A 178 28.41 35.39 3.66
N GLY A 179 28.48 35.98 2.47
CA GLY A 179 27.73 35.49 1.33
C GLY A 179 28.19 34.06 1.02
N TRP A 180 27.23 33.14 0.97
CA TRP A 180 27.46 31.70 0.92
C TRP A 180 28.16 31.25 -0.37
N PRO A 181 29.10 30.28 -0.33
CA PRO A 181 29.80 29.85 -1.53
C PRO A 181 28.92 28.95 -2.41
N ASP A 182 28.59 29.42 -3.61
CA ASP A 182 27.97 28.66 -4.73
C ASP A 182 28.92 27.58 -5.32
N GLY A 183 29.85 27.05 -4.52
CA GLY A 183 30.90 26.13 -4.94
C GLY A 183 30.45 24.65 -4.95
N PRO A 184 31.22 23.75 -5.58
CA PRO A 184 30.94 22.32 -5.54
C PRO A 184 31.26 21.69 -4.18
N LEU A 185 30.72 20.49 -3.94
CA LEU A 185 30.93 19.66 -2.76
C LEU A 185 31.91 18.52 -3.05
N ASP A 186 32.75 18.18 -2.08
CA ASP A 186 33.58 16.98 -2.10
C ASP A 186 32.86 15.84 -1.35
N VAL A 187 32.63 14.73 -2.04
CA VAL A 187 32.18 13.44 -1.49
C VAL A 187 33.40 12.62 -1.13
N VAL A 188 33.59 12.29 0.15
CA VAL A 188 34.76 11.55 0.64
C VAL A 188 34.35 10.12 1.04
N ALA A 189 35.01 9.13 0.46
CA ALA A 189 34.79 7.72 0.79
C ALA A 189 35.71 7.23 1.92
N ALA A 190 35.32 6.11 2.54
CA ALA A 190 36.05 5.46 3.62
C ALA A 190 37.49 5.05 3.25
N ASP A 191 37.78 4.87 1.95
CA ASP A 191 39.10 4.54 1.43
C ASP A 191 39.96 5.77 1.07
N GLY A 192 39.48 6.98 1.39
CA GLY A 192 40.19 8.25 1.18
C GLY A 192 39.99 8.86 -0.20
N ARG A 193 39.34 8.17 -1.15
CA ARG A 193 39.03 8.77 -2.46
C ARG A 193 37.99 9.87 -2.33
N THR A 194 38.12 10.91 -3.16
CA THR A 194 37.27 12.10 -3.12
C THR A 194 36.73 12.44 -4.51
N TRP A 195 35.45 12.80 -4.60
CA TRP A 195 34.79 13.24 -5.84
C TRP A 195 34.16 14.62 -5.63
N THR A 196 34.51 15.58 -6.49
CA THR A 196 33.92 16.92 -6.48
C THR A 196 32.66 16.95 -7.36
N VAL A 197 31.50 17.24 -6.77
CA VAL A 197 30.17 17.21 -7.39
C VAL A 197 29.40 18.52 -7.18
N ASP A 198 28.38 18.76 -7.99
CA ASP A 198 27.50 19.95 -7.89
C ASP A 198 26.33 19.70 -6.93
N ASP A 199 25.77 18.49 -6.95
CA ASP A 199 24.63 18.09 -6.11
C ASP A 199 24.81 16.71 -5.49
N VAL A 200 24.21 16.51 -4.32
CA VAL A 200 24.25 15.26 -3.56
C VAL A 200 22.84 14.85 -3.11
N LEU A 201 22.40 13.66 -3.51
CA LEU A 201 21.24 12.97 -2.98
C LEU A 201 21.68 11.92 -1.95
N LEU A 202 21.28 12.09 -0.68
CA LEU A 202 21.52 11.13 0.40
C LEU A 202 20.32 10.21 0.60
N VAL A 203 20.49 8.92 0.28
CA VAL A 203 19.47 7.86 0.33
C VAL A 203 20.03 6.56 0.96
N THR A 204 20.84 6.69 2.01
CA THR A 204 21.64 5.62 2.64
C THR A 204 20.84 4.46 3.25
N GLY A 205 19.51 4.60 3.41
CA GLY A 205 18.65 3.55 3.96
C GLY A 205 18.71 3.46 5.49
N HIS A 206 18.69 2.23 6.02
CA HIS A 206 18.68 1.98 7.46
C HIS A 206 20.06 2.19 8.09
N GLY A 207 20.06 2.74 9.31
CA GLY A 207 21.27 2.94 10.09
C GLY A 207 21.91 1.63 10.55
N SER A 208 23.18 1.72 10.91
CA SER A 208 23.93 0.64 11.53
C SER A 208 24.46 1.14 12.86
N PRO A 209 23.69 1.09 13.96
CA PRO A 209 24.13 1.62 15.23
C PRO A 209 25.39 0.88 15.68
N ARG A 210 26.30 1.63 16.30
CA ARG A 210 27.38 1.04 17.09
C ARG A 210 26.71 0.17 18.15
N PRO A 211 27.13 -1.10 18.31
CA PRO A 211 26.74 -1.84 19.49
C PRO A 211 27.17 -1.01 20.70
N ALA A 212 26.30 -0.91 21.71
CA ALA A 212 26.53 -0.08 22.90
C ALA A 212 27.85 -0.42 23.62
N HIS A 213 28.43 -1.59 23.31
CA HIS A 213 29.76 -1.99 23.70
C HIS A 213 30.55 -2.44 22.46
N PRO A 214 31.74 -1.89 22.17
CA PRO A 214 32.65 -2.52 21.21
C PRO A 214 32.92 -3.93 21.69
N ALA A 215 33.01 -4.89 20.77
CA ALA A 215 33.34 -6.28 21.06
C ALA A 215 34.70 -6.37 21.78
N ALA A 216 34.70 -6.23 23.10
CA ALA A 216 35.57 -7.00 23.96
C ALA A 216 34.89 -8.36 24.10
N ASP A 217 35.60 -9.41 23.72
CA ASP A 217 35.21 -10.81 23.88
C ASP A 217 34.51 -11.04 25.25
N PRO A 218 33.17 -11.21 25.30
CA PRO A 218 32.45 -11.20 26.57
C PRO A 218 32.47 -12.53 27.33
N CYS A 219 33.21 -13.55 26.86
CA CYS A 219 33.18 -14.88 27.47
C CYS A 219 34.57 -15.46 27.83
N ALA A 220 35.64 -14.66 27.78
CA ALA A 220 36.96 -15.09 28.24
C ALA A 220 37.09 -15.08 29.78
N GLY A 221 36.21 -15.80 30.48
CA GLY A 221 36.51 -16.43 31.76
C GLY A 221 36.90 -17.88 31.49
N PRO A 222 37.83 -18.49 32.26
CA PRO A 222 38.28 -19.85 31.98
C PRO A 222 37.16 -20.85 32.30
N GLY A 223 36.29 -21.16 31.33
CA GLY A 223 35.33 -22.26 31.42
C GLY A 223 34.00 -22.16 30.66
N ASP A 224 33.52 -20.98 30.26
CA ASP A 224 32.17 -20.83 29.68
C ASP A 224 32.22 -20.47 28.18
N HIS A 225 31.61 -21.31 27.35
CA HIS A 225 31.57 -21.13 25.90
C HIS A 225 30.88 -19.83 25.47
N ALA A 226 31.53 -19.08 24.57
CA ALA A 226 31.06 -17.79 24.08
C ALA A 226 29.77 -17.90 23.24
N ALA A 227 28.76 -17.08 23.57
CA ALA A 227 27.55 -16.93 22.76
C ALA A 227 27.90 -16.21 21.45
N VAL A 228 27.51 -16.78 20.30
CA VAL A 228 27.62 -16.07 19.01
C VAL A 228 26.56 -14.96 18.98
N HIS A 229 26.98 -13.70 18.89
CA HIS A 229 26.06 -12.55 18.84
C HIS A 229 25.92 -11.99 17.41
N VAL A 230 24.76 -12.23 16.80
CA VAL A 230 24.36 -11.69 15.51
C VAL A 230 23.66 -10.35 15.73
N THR A 231 24.41 -9.25 15.64
CA THR A 231 23.91 -7.87 15.84
C THR A 231 23.09 -7.32 14.68
N ARG A 232 23.15 -7.98 13.51
CA ARG A 232 22.34 -7.65 12.32
C ARG A 232 21.86 -8.93 11.67
N ALA A 233 20.54 -9.09 11.59
CA ALA A 233 19.94 -10.26 10.95
C ALA A 233 20.15 -10.33 9.43
N TYR A 234 20.35 -9.18 8.75
CA TYR A 234 20.49 -9.11 7.30
C TYR A 234 21.93 -8.82 6.86
N PRO A 235 22.44 -9.49 5.81
CA PRO A 235 21.80 -10.62 5.10
C PRO A 235 21.66 -11.87 6.00
N LEU A 236 20.66 -12.71 5.73
CA LEU A 236 20.35 -13.91 6.54
C LEU A 236 21.33 -15.08 6.32
N ASP A 237 22.20 -14.95 5.32
CA ASP A 237 23.20 -15.95 4.95
C ASP A 237 24.57 -15.28 4.77
N GLY A 238 25.63 -16.09 4.77
CA GLY A 238 27.02 -15.68 4.71
C GLY A 238 27.65 -15.38 6.08
N PRO A 239 28.92 -14.92 6.08
CA PRO A 239 29.66 -14.73 7.33
C PRO A 239 29.05 -13.67 8.26
N GLY A 240 28.99 -13.97 9.55
CA GLY A 240 28.41 -13.13 10.60
C GLY A 240 26.88 -13.07 10.62
N SER A 241 26.21 -14.01 9.94
CA SER A 241 24.73 -14.08 9.86
C SER A 241 24.15 -15.21 10.72
N VAL A 242 22.82 -15.30 10.75
CA VAL A 242 22.08 -16.37 11.43
C VAL A 242 22.34 -17.77 10.84
N ALA A 243 22.90 -17.86 9.63
CA ALA A 243 23.31 -19.12 9.03
C ALA A 243 24.41 -19.84 9.83
N GLU A 244 25.23 -19.11 10.60
CA GLU A 244 26.33 -19.67 11.39
C GLU A 244 25.87 -20.40 12.67
N ALA A 245 24.61 -20.29 13.06
CA ALA A 245 24.10 -20.99 14.24
C ALA A 245 24.21 -22.52 14.07
N PRO A 246 24.96 -23.26 14.92
CA PRO A 246 25.13 -24.70 14.74
C PRO A 246 23.80 -25.48 14.84
N PRO A 247 23.63 -26.61 14.12
CA PRO A 247 22.53 -27.53 14.40
C PRO A 247 22.49 -27.93 15.89
N GLY A 248 21.29 -28.01 16.47
CA GLY A 248 21.11 -28.32 17.89
C GLY A 248 21.41 -27.18 18.87
N SER A 249 21.88 -26.02 18.42
CA SER A 249 22.10 -24.85 19.29
C SER A 249 20.80 -24.32 19.90
N ARG A 250 20.91 -23.64 21.05
CA ARG A 250 19.84 -22.83 21.66
C ARG A 250 19.96 -21.40 21.17
N VAL A 251 18.92 -20.90 20.51
CA VAL A 251 18.93 -19.58 19.86
C VAL A 251 17.95 -18.63 20.55
N ALA A 252 18.45 -17.48 21.02
CA ALA A 252 17.64 -16.38 21.53
C ALA A 252 17.45 -15.30 20.44
N LEU A 253 16.21 -14.87 20.20
CA LEU A 253 15.87 -13.77 19.30
C LEU A 253 15.32 -12.60 20.11
N VAL A 254 15.93 -11.42 19.94
CA VAL A 254 15.43 -10.18 20.51
C VAL A 254 14.47 -9.53 19.51
N GLY A 255 13.18 -9.60 19.82
CA GLY A 255 12.09 -9.06 19.01
C GLY A 255 11.24 -10.13 18.32
N THR A 256 10.00 -9.76 18.00
CA THR A 256 9.02 -10.59 17.28
C THR A 256 8.55 -9.93 15.98
N GLY A 257 9.26 -8.90 15.47
CA GLY A 257 8.88 -8.18 14.25
C GLY A 257 9.15 -8.95 12.96
N MET A 258 9.02 -8.27 11.81
CA MET A 258 9.24 -8.87 10.48
C MET A 258 10.59 -9.59 10.35
N THR A 259 11.66 -8.97 10.85
CA THR A 259 13.01 -9.56 10.85
C THR A 259 13.05 -10.89 11.60
N ALA A 260 12.35 -11.00 12.74
CA ALA A 260 12.28 -12.25 13.49
C ALA A 260 11.58 -13.36 12.68
N LEU A 261 10.51 -13.03 11.95
CA LEU A 261 9.84 -13.99 11.06
C LEU A 261 10.80 -14.55 10.02
N ASP A 262 11.59 -13.69 9.38
CA ASP A 262 12.57 -14.09 8.37
C ASP A 262 13.69 -14.97 8.98
N VAL A 263 14.18 -14.64 10.18
CA VAL A 263 15.16 -15.47 10.91
C VAL A 263 14.57 -16.82 11.30
N LEU A 264 13.33 -16.87 11.80
CA LEU A 264 12.65 -18.13 12.15
C LEU A 264 12.55 -19.05 10.94
N ILE A 265 12.15 -18.52 9.79
CA ILE A 265 12.04 -19.30 8.56
C ILE A 265 13.43 -19.75 8.06
N ALA A 266 14.46 -18.89 8.16
CA ALA A 266 15.82 -19.25 7.78
C ALA A 266 16.41 -20.38 8.64
N LEU A 267 16.16 -20.37 9.95
CA LEU A 267 16.62 -21.40 10.89
C LEU A 267 15.82 -22.71 10.85
N THR A 268 14.70 -22.75 10.10
CA THR A 268 13.78 -23.89 10.03
C THR A 268 13.68 -24.44 8.61
N ALA A 269 12.75 -23.92 7.79
CA ALA A 269 12.61 -24.33 6.40
C ALA A 269 13.88 -24.05 5.57
N GLY A 270 14.61 -22.97 5.88
CA GLY A 270 15.92 -22.70 5.28
C GLY A 270 16.97 -23.78 5.55
N ARG A 271 16.75 -24.65 6.55
CA ARG A 271 17.59 -25.80 6.91
C ARG A 271 16.97 -27.14 6.52
N GLY A 272 16.00 -27.14 5.61
CA GLY A 272 15.38 -28.34 5.07
C GLY A 272 14.16 -28.85 5.85
N GLY A 273 13.74 -28.15 6.91
CA GLY A 273 12.47 -28.43 7.59
C GLY A 273 11.26 -28.23 6.67
N ARG A 274 10.16 -28.94 6.93
CA ARG A 274 8.99 -28.97 6.03
C ARG A 274 7.70 -28.63 6.76
N PHE A 275 6.81 -27.91 6.08
CA PHE A 275 5.46 -27.64 6.58
C PHE A 275 4.46 -28.51 5.82
N ALA A 276 3.86 -29.48 6.51
CA ALA A 276 2.83 -30.34 5.94
C ALA A 276 1.43 -29.73 6.18
N ARG A 277 0.59 -29.71 5.14
CA ARG A 277 -0.82 -29.29 5.25
C ARG A 277 -1.66 -30.50 5.71
N GLY A 278 -2.38 -30.33 6.81
CA GLY A 278 -3.38 -31.28 7.29
C GLY A 278 -4.80 -30.94 6.80
N PRO A 279 -5.82 -31.70 7.25
CA PRO A 279 -7.23 -31.39 7.02
C PRO A 279 -7.58 -29.96 7.46
N GLY A 280 -8.41 -29.25 6.69
CA GLY A 280 -8.77 -27.85 6.96
C GLY A 280 -7.66 -26.82 6.65
N GLY A 281 -6.55 -27.26 6.02
CA GLY A 281 -5.48 -26.36 5.58
C GLY A 281 -4.50 -25.90 6.67
N ARG A 282 -4.62 -26.44 7.89
CA ARG A 282 -3.73 -26.16 9.02
C ARG A 282 -2.34 -26.77 8.79
N LEU A 283 -1.28 -26.03 9.14
CA LEU A 283 0.10 -26.46 8.97
C LEU A 283 0.65 -27.17 10.21
N THR A 284 1.41 -28.25 9.96
CA THR A 284 2.25 -28.95 10.93
C THR A 284 3.71 -28.89 10.48
N TYR A 285 4.62 -28.60 11.41
CA TYR A 285 6.06 -28.54 11.11
C TYR A 285 6.75 -29.90 11.32
N LEU A 286 7.61 -30.28 10.37
CA LEU A 286 8.43 -31.48 10.38
C LEU A 286 9.91 -31.08 10.36
N ARG A 287 10.64 -31.43 11.42
CA ARG A 287 12.07 -31.13 11.56
C ARG A 287 12.92 -31.93 10.57
N SER A 288 14.00 -31.34 10.06
CA SER A 288 15.03 -32.00 9.25
C SER A 288 16.17 -32.58 10.08
N GLY A 289 16.38 -32.07 11.30
CA GLY A 289 17.51 -32.38 12.17
C GLY A 289 18.66 -31.37 12.09
N ALA A 290 18.62 -30.42 11.14
CA ALA A 290 19.62 -29.36 11.02
C ALA A 290 19.22 -28.06 11.77
N GLU A 291 18.01 -28.02 12.34
CA GLU A 291 17.52 -26.88 13.09
C GLU A 291 18.21 -26.72 14.46
N PRO A 292 18.11 -25.53 15.07
CA PRO A 292 18.29 -25.35 16.50
C PRO A 292 17.49 -26.37 17.34
N SER A 293 17.99 -26.69 18.53
CA SER A 293 17.23 -27.52 19.48
C SER A 293 15.98 -26.80 19.97
N ALA A 294 16.13 -25.50 20.28
CA ALA A 294 15.07 -24.59 20.71
C ALA A 294 15.37 -23.15 20.27
N ILE A 295 14.29 -22.41 20.01
CA ILE A 295 14.31 -21.00 19.62
C ILE A 295 13.40 -20.22 20.56
N HIS A 296 13.94 -19.22 21.25
CA HIS A 296 13.19 -18.38 22.17
C HIS A 296 13.20 -16.93 21.72
N CYS A 297 12.01 -16.36 21.53
CA CYS A 297 11.84 -14.97 21.15
C CYS A 297 11.44 -14.15 22.38
N THR A 298 12.09 -13.00 22.60
CA THR A 298 11.67 -12.04 23.64
C THR A 298 11.08 -10.79 23.00
N SER A 299 9.94 -10.32 23.49
CA SER A 299 9.42 -9.00 23.10
C SER A 299 8.57 -8.37 24.18
N GLY A 300 8.51 -7.04 24.21
CA GLY A 300 7.69 -6.31 25.17
C GLY A 300 6.18 -6.57 25.03
N SER A 301 5.71 -7.06 23.88
CA SER A 301 4.29 -7.40 23.68
C SER A 301 3.98 -8.89 23.78
N GLY A 302 4.99 -9.78 23.70
CA GLY A 302 4.79 -11.24 23.68
C GLY A 302 4.05 -11.78 22.46
N VAL A 303 3.85 -10.96 21.42
CA VAL A 303 3.07 -11.32 20.21
C VAL A 303 3.80 -10.96 18.92
N PHE A 304 3.49 -11.67 17.84
CA PHE A 304 3.95 -11.36 16.48
C PHE A 304 3.06 -10.31 15.79
N PRO A 305 3.53 -9.67 14.70
CA PRO A 305 2.69 -8.89 13.80
C PRO A 305 1.51 -9.68 13.26
N TYR A 306 0.42 -8.98 13.00
CA TYR A 306 -0.73 -9.57 12.31
C TYR A 306 -0.46 -9.75 10.82
N ALA A 307 -1.04 -10.79 10.23
CA ALA A 307 -1.02 -11.12 8.82
C ALA A 307 -1.54 -9.96 7.94
N ARG A 308 -0.91 -9.82 6.78
CA ARG A 308 -1.35 -8.93 5.71
C ARG A 308 -2.53 -9.55 4.95
N PRO A 309 -3.45 -8.73 4.40
CA PRO A 309 -4.50 -9.23 3.52
C PRO A 309 -3.93 -10.04 2.35
N ALA A 310 -4.59 -11.14 1.97
CA ALA A 310 -4.17 -11.95 0.83
C ALA A 310 -4.35 -11.21 -0.52
N VAL A 311 -5.37 -10.35 -0.60
CA VAL A 311 -5.65 -9.46 -1.74
C VAL A 311 -5.36 -8.03 -1.30
N LEU A 312 -4.26 -7.44 -1.77
CA LEU A 312 -3.75 -6.18 -1.23
C LEU A 312 -4.14 -4.92 -2.03
N SER A 313 -4.53 -5.07 -3.30
CA SER A 313 -4.81 -3.96 -4.22
C SER A 313 -6.03 -3.12 -3.86
N THR A 314 -6.86 -3.56 -2.91
CA THR A 314 -8.00 -2.83 -2.41
C THR A 314 -7.60 -1.91 -1.26
N VAL A 315 -7.65 -0.60 -1.51
CA VAL A 315 -7.85 0.39 -0.45
C VAL A 315 -9.19 0.09 0.22
N SER A 316 -9.29 0.28 1.53
CA SER A 316 -10.59 0.19 2.20
C SER A 316 -11.64 1.01 1.44
N PRO A 317 -12.83 0.46 1.14
CA PRO A 317 -13.88 1.19 0.43
C PRO A 317 -14.42 2.40 1.20
N PHE A 318 -13.99 2.56 2.45
CA PHE A 318 -14.38 3.64 3.35
C PHE A 318 -13.36 4.78 3.40
N VAL A 319 -12.28 4.70 2.60
CA VAL A 319 -11.22 5.71 2.54
C VAL A 319 -11.20 6.36 1.15
N ASP A 320 -11.25 7.69 1.12
CA ASP A 320 -11.11 8.50 -0.09
C ASP A 320 -9.85 9.41 -0.02
N ALA A 321 -9.66 10.26 -1.03
CA ALA A 321 -8.51 11.18 -1.07
C ALA A 321 -8.48 12.20 0.10
N ARG A 322 -9.60 12.41 0.81
CA ARG A 322 -9.69 13.31 1.97
C ARG A 322 -9.42 12.59 3.30
N GLY A 323 -9.47 11.25 3.31
CA GLY A 323 -9.28 10.41 4.48
C GLY A 323 -10.45 9.46 4.72
N GLY A 324 -10.66 9.08 5.98
CA GLY A 324 -11.75 8.21 6.42
C GLY A 324 -13.06 8.98 6.62
N ARG A 325 -13.92 8.49 7.52
CA ARG A 325 -15.16 9.17 7.93
C ARG A 325 -14.91 10.25 8.99
N PHE A 326 -14.13 9.92 10.01
CA PHE A 326 -13.83 10.75 11.18
C PHE A 326 -12.39 11.24 11.17
N LEU A 327 -11.45 10.40 10.71
CA LEU A 327 -10.04 10.76 10.58
C LEU A 327 -9.75 11.30 9.16
N ARG A 328 -9.77 12.62 9.01
CA ARG A 328 -9.67 13.31 7.71
C ARG A 328 -8.73 14.52 7.74
N HIS A 329 -8.21 14.91 6.58
CA HIS A 329 -7.31 16.06 6.46
C HIS A 329 -7.96 17.39 6.88
N ASP A 330 -9.26 17.56 6.66
CA ASP A 330 -10.03 18.77 7.01
C ASP A 330 -10.36 18.87 8.51
N VAL A 331 -10.25 17.77 9.27
CA VAL A 331 -10.43 17.74 10.73
C VAL A 331 -9.19 18.25 11.46
N LEU A 332 -7.98 18.04 10.93
CA LEU A 332 -6.73 18.38 11.61
C LEU A 332 -6.61 19.88 11.96
N PRO A 333 -6.98 20.84 11.09
CA PRO A 333 -6.97 22.26 11.45
C PRO A 333 -7.95 22.62 12.59
N ARG A 334 -9.09 21.92 12.73
CA ARG A 334 -10.02 22.13 13.85
C ARG A 334 -9.40 21.64 15.16
N LEU A 335 -8.83 20.43 15.17
CA LEU A 335 -8.12 19.88 16.33
C LEU A 335 -6.98 20.79 16.79
N ARG A 336 -6.20 21.32 15.86
CA ARG A 336 -5.08 22.24 16.19
C ARG A 336 -5.57 23.55 16.79
N ARG A 337 -6.68 24.10 16.28
CA ARG A 337 -7.30 25.33 16.84
C ARG A 337 -7.83 25.11 18.25
N SER A 338 -8.42 23.95 18.53
CA SER A 338 -9.02 23.67 19.84
C SER A 338 -8.02 23.46 20.97
N ARG A 339 -6.73 23.23 20.66
CA ARG A 339 -5.64 23.23 21.65
C ARG A 339 -5.13 24.63 21.99
N GLY A 340 -5.27 25.59 21.08
CA GLY A 340 -4.66 26.92 21.19
C GLY A 340 -3.11 26.87 21.21
N GLY A 341 -2.48 28.04 21.31
CA GLY A 341 -1.02 28.17 21.34
C GLY A 341 -0.36 28.21 19.95
N ALA A 342 0.90 28.65 19.91
CA ALA A 342 1.70 28.71 18.68
C ALA A 342 2.60 27.47 18.61
N ARG A 343 2.51 26.73 17.50
CA ARG A 343 3.52 25.73 17.12
C ARG A 343 4.85 26.44 16.87
N ALA A 344 5.94 25.85 17.36
CA ALA A 344 7.28 26.37 17.09
C ALA A 344 7.50 26.47 15.57
N GLY A 345 7.73 27.69 15.06
CA GLY A 345 8.01 27.94 13.64
C GLY A 345 6.81 28.14 12.71
N VAL A 346 5.56 28.23 13.21
CA VAL A 346 4.37 28.54 12.38
C VAL A 346 3.66 29.78 12.90
N GLU A 347 3.64 30.85 12.10
CA GLU A 347 2.81 32.03 12.38
C GLU A 347 1.32 31.68 12.19
N GLY A 348 0.47 31.93 13.20
CA GLY A 348 -0.99 31.78 13.06
C GLY A 348 -1.72 30.86 14.06
N GLY A 349 -1.10 30.46 15.18
CA GLY A 349 -1.87 29.92 16.34
C GLY A 349 -2.44 28.52 16.17
N ALA A 350 -1.82 27.65 15.36
CA ALA A 350 -2.13 26.23 15.33
C ALA A 350 -1.38 25.52 16.47
N GLY A 351 -2.10 24.95 17.43
CA GLY A 351 -1.52 24.21 18.56
C GLY A 351 -0.87 22.89 18.16
N GLU A 352 0.08 22.43 18.97
CA GLU A 352 0.63 21.07 18.92
C GLU A 352 -0.39 20.06 19.47
N LEU A 353 -0.47 18.87 18.86
CA LEU A 353 -1.42 17.83 19.25
C LEU A 353 -0.81 16.84 20.27
N ASP A 354 -1.68 16.20 21.04
CA ASP A 354 -1.37 15.02 21.84
C ASP A 354 -1.86 13.76 21.11
N VAL A 355 -0.97 12.82 20.84
CA VAL A 355 -1.26 11.64 20.02
C VAL A 355 -2.26 10.72 20.69
N GLU A 356 -2.22 10.61 22.02
CA GLU A 356 -3.11 9.72 22.77
C GLU A 356 -4.44 10.39 23.07
N ARG A 357 -4.45 11.72 23.28
CA ARG A 357 -5.66 12.46 23.67
C ARG A 357 -6.44 13.05 22.50
N ASP A 358 -5.77 13.40 21.40
CA ASP A 358 -6.41 14.08 20.26
C ASP A 358 -6.56 13.17 19.05
N LEU A 359 -5.51 12.40 18.71
CA LEU A 359 -5.46 11.64 17.47
C LEU A 359 -5.98 10.21 17.62
N LEU A 360 -5.49 9.48 18.63
CA LEU A 360 -5.81 8.07 18.83
C LEU A 360 -7.33 7.82 19.04
N PRO A 361 -8.10 8.68 19.75
CA PRO A 361 -9.55 8.52 19.83
C PRO A 361 -10.26 8.53 18.48
N LEU A 362 -9.81 9.39 17.55
CA LEU A 362 -10.34 9.43 16.18
C LEU A 362 -9.87 8.25 15.34
N VAL A 363 -8.63 7.79 15.54
CA VAL A 363 -8.12 6.58 14.90
C VAL A 363 -8.98 5.37 15.30
N VAL A 364 -9.21 5.16 16.60
CA VAL A 364 -9.98 4.01 17.09
C VAL A 364 -11.47 4.14 16.73
N LEU A 365 -12.04 5.34 16.75
CA LEU A 365 -13.39 5.61 16.25
C LEU A 365 -13.53 5.23 14.77
N GLU A 366 -12.56 5.61 13.94
CA GLU A 366 -12.54 5.22 12.52
C GLU A 366 -12.45 3.70 12.36
N MET A 367 -11.64 3.03 13.19
CA MET A 367 -11.55 1.57 13.19
C MET A 367 -12.89 0.92 13.51
N ALA A 368 -13.58 1.40 14.56
CA ALA A 368 -14.90 0.91 14.93
C ALA A 368 -15.94 1.16 13.84
N PHE A 369 -15.91 2.32 13.17
CA PHE A 369 -16.79 2.61 12.04
C PHE A 369 -16.56 1.67 10.87
N GLN A 370 -15.30 1.45 10.46
CA GLN A 370 -15.00 0.56 9.34
C GLN A 370 -15.28 -0.91 9.67
N HIS A 371 -15.05 -1.31 10.91
CA HIS A 371 -15.46 -2.62 11.43
C HIS A 371 -16.97 -2.81 11.24
N ASP A 372 -17.73 -1.87 11.81
CA ASP A 372 -19.18 -1.88 11.84
C ASP A 372 -19.82 -1.82 10.43
N ALA A 373 -19.27 -0.98 9.56
CA ALA A 373 -19.70 -0.88 8.16
C ALA A 373 -19.44 -2.17 7.36
N THR A 374 -18.39 -2.91 7.71
CA THR A 374 -18.09 -4.20 7.08
C THR A 374 -19.04 -5.29 7.59
N LEU A 375 -19.33 -5.29 8.89
CA LEU A 375 -20.15 -6.30 9.53
C LEU A 375 -21.65 -6.16 9.20
N ARG A 376 -22.20 -4.96 9.36
CA ARG A 376 -23.65 -4.70 9.25
C ARG A 376 -24.06 -3.93 8.00
N GLY A 377 -23.09 -3.54 7.18
CA GLY A 377 -23.32 -2.72 5.99
C GLY A 377 -23.21 -1.22 6.26
N LEU A 378 -22.96 -0.48 5.17
CA LEU A 378 -22.59 0.93 5.24
C LEU A 378 -23.70 1.86 5.75
N ASP A 379 -24.96 1.57 5.42
CA ASP A 379 -26.07 2.44 5.85
C ASP A 379 -26.31 2.34 7.36
N ALA A 380 -26.28 1.12 7.91
CA ALA A 380 -26.40 0.90 9.35
C ALA A 380 -25.25 1.53 10.15
N ALA A 381 -24.03 1.53 9.59
CA ALA A 381 -22.88 2.21 10.19
C ALA A 381 -22.97 3.73 10.06
N ARG A 382 -23.51 4.25 8.95
CA ARG A 382 -23.77 5.69 8.77
C ARG A 382 -24.80 6.22 9.76
N ASP A 383 -25.82 5.42 10.07
CA ASP A 383 -26.82 5.78 11.07
C ASP A 383 -26.21 5.82 12.48
N ALA A 384 -25.41 4.82 12.86
CA ALA A 384 -24.66 4.84 14.11
C ALA A 384 -23.71 6.06 14.18
N ALA A 385 -22.97 6.33 13.11
CA ALA A 385 -22.09 7.49 12.99
C ALA A 385 -22.85 8.84 13.08
N ALA A 386 -24.08 8.92 12.57
CA ALA A 386 -24.90 10.12 12.66
C ALA A 386 -25.33 10.41 14.10
N ARG A 387 -25.58 9.38 14.92
CA ARG A 387 -25.99 9.52 16.32
C ARG A 387 -24.89 10.03 17.24
N VAL A 388 -23.63 9.78 16.90
CA VAL A 388 -22.46 10.26 17.68
C VAL A 388 -21.84 11.54 17.12
N ARG A 389 -22.36 12.08 16.01
CA ARG A 389 -21.77 13.22 15.29
C ARG A 389 -21.53 14.43 16.21
N ASP A 390 -22.55 14.84 16.95
CA ASP A 390 -22.47 16.05 17.78
C ASP A 390 -21.41 15.92 18.87
N VAL A 391 -21.26 14.73 19.45
CA VAL A 391 -20.23 14.43 20.45
C VAL A 391 -18.83 14.44 19.80
N VAL A 392 -18.68 13.89 18.60
CA VAL A 392 -17.42 13.90 17.87
C VAL A 392 -17.03 15.31 17.44
N ASP A 393 -17.97 16.12 16.98
CA ASP A 393 -17.72 17.53 16.64
C ASP A 393 -17.33 18.34 17.88
N ALA A 394 -18.01 18.15 19.01
CA ALA A 394 -17.63 18.75 20.29
C ALA A 394 -16.23 18.30 20.75
N PHE A 395 -15.88 17.02 20.59
CA PHE A 395 -14.54 16.50 20.86
C PHE A 395 -13.47 17.18 19.98
N VAL A 396 -13.73 17.33 18.68
CA VAL A 396 -12.81 17.96 17.73
C VAL A 396 -12.61 19.44 18.05
N ASP A 397 -13.70 20.14 18.40
CA ASP A 397 -13.70 21.57 18.71
C ASP A 397 -13.23 21.88 20.15
N GLY A 398 -12.91 20.85 20.93
CA GLY A 398 -12.23 20.96 22.23
C GLY A 398 -13.13 21.22 23.42
N ASP A 399 -14.38 20.77 23.37
CA ASP A 399 -15.27 20.77 24.51
C ASP A 399 -14.63 20.02 25.69
N ALA A 400 -14.42 20.74 26.80
CA ALA A 400 -13.75 20.21 27.97
C ALA A 400 -14.54 19.09 28.65
N ALA A 401 -15.88 19.11 28.62
CA ALA A 401 -16.69 18.05 29.23
C ALA A 401 -16.59 16.75 28.44
N VAL A 402 -16.56 16.83 27.11
CA VAL A 402 -16.38 15.65 26.23
C VAL A 402 -14.95 15.09 26.34
N ARG A 403 -13.94 15.95 26.50
CA ARG A 403 -12.54 15.53 26.67
C ARG A 403 -12.17 15.11 28.10
N ALA A 404 -12.95 15.49 29.12
CA ALA A 404 -12.67 15.24 30.54
C ALA A 404 -13.49 14.11 31.18
N GLY A 405 -14.41 13.45 30.45
CA GLY A 405 -15.15 12.29 30.97
C GLY A 405 -14.22 11.18 31.46
N ASP A 406 -14.62 10.49 32.54
CA ASP A 406 -13.85 9.44 33.23
C ASP A 406 -13.44 8.30 32.29
N ASP A 407 -12.28 8.49 31.67
CA ASP A 407 -11.29 7.54 31.16
C ASP A 407 -10.67 8.14 29.89
N ALA A 408 -9.41 8.59 29.98
CA ALA A 408 -8.57 8.98 28.84
C ALA A 408 -8.20 7.76 27.95
N ARG A 409 -9.18 6.90 27.67
CA ARG A 409 -9.03 5.68 26.91
C ARG A 409 -9.12 5.97 25.41
N PRO A 410 -8.26 5.33 24.61
CA PRO A 410 -8.27 5.43 23.16
C PRO A 410 -9.62 5.11 22.50
N ASP A 411 -10.48 4.31 23.12
CA ASP A 411 -11.68 3.74 22.50
C ASP A 411 -12.99 4.36 22.98
N ALA A 412 -12.97 5.43 23.78
CA ALA A 412 -14.18 6.04 24.35
C ALA A 412 -15.22 6.43 23.28
N LEU A 413 -14.79 7.14 22.22
CA LEU A 413 -15.66 7.50 21.10
C LEU A 413 -16.14 6.27 20.31
N ALA A 414 -15.27 5.27 20.14
CA ALA A 414 -15.62 4.02 19.48
C ALA A 414 -16.73 3.28 20.24
N ARG A 415 -16.67 3.21 21.58
CA ARG A 415 -17.73 2.60 22.40
C ARG A 415 -19.06 3.32 22.29
N LEU A 416 -19.05 4.65 22.20
CA LEU A 416 -20.28 5.42 21.95
C LEU A 416 -20.90 5.08 20.60
N LEU A 417 -20.08 4.90 19.55
CA LEU A 417 -20.56 4.46 18.24
C LEU A 417 -21.15 3.03 18.33
N LEU A 418 -20.42 2.11 18.98
CA LEU A 418 -20.79 0.71 19.12
C LEU A 418 -22.01 0.49 20.04
N ALA A 419 -22.34 1.42 20.93
CA ALA A 419 -23.58 1.38 21.70
C ALA A 419 -24.85 1.46 20.80
N HIS A 420 -24.69 1.88 19.54
CA HIS A 420 -25.78 2.02 18.57
C HIS A 420 -25.79 0.90 17.52
N THR A 421 -24.95 -0.14 17.65
CA THR A 421 -24.79 -1.16 16.59
C THR A 421 -25.73 -2.36 16.72
N GLY A 422 -26.54 -2.41 17.79
CA GLY A 422 -27.48 -3.52 18.05
C GLY A 422 -26.79 -4.77 18.59
N ASP A 423 -27.53 -5.89 18.62
CA ASP A 423 -27.01 -7.17 19.09
C ASP A 423 -26.05 -7.77 18.06
N VAL A 424 -24.78 -7.85 18.46
CA VAL A 424 -23.69 -8.48 17.70
C VAL A 424 -23.11 -9.61 18.55
N ASP A 425 -22.83 -10.74 17.89
CA ASP A 425 -22.16 -11.89 18.50
C ASP A 425 -20.84 -11.45 19.14
N GLU A 426 -20.55 -11.99 20.32
CA GLU A 426 -19.38 -11.59 21.10
C GLU A 426 -18.07 -11.74 20.32
N ALA A 427 -17.96 -12.78 19.49
CA ALA A 427 -16.78 -13.07 18.66
C ALA A 427 -16.53 -12.02 17.55
N ASP A 428 -17.57 -11.29 17.14
CA ASP A 428 -17.53 -10.28 16.09
C ASP A 428 -17.56 -8.85 16.67
N ARG A 429 -17.44 -8.68 17.99
CA ARG A 429 -17.38 -7.34 18.58
C ARG A 429 -16.01 -6.70 18.37
N PHE A 430 -16.02 -5.43 17.98
CA PHE A 430 -14.80 -4.65 17.98
C PHE A 430 -14.37 -4.34 19.42
N ASP A 431 -13.16 -4.76 19.78
CA ASP A 431 -12.54 -4.46 21.06
C ASP A 431 -11.09 -3.98 20.84
N TRP A 432 -10.82 -2.76 21.30
CA TRP A 432 -9.51 -2.13 21.19
C TRP A 432 -8.45 -2.82 22.07
N ASP A 433 -8.83 -3.22 23.28
CA ASP A 433 -7.90 -3.80 24.25
C ASP A 433 -7.49 -5.20 23.80
N VAL A 434 -8.43 -6.01 23.27
CA VAL A 434 -8.14 -7.31 22.65
C VAL A 434 -7.24 -7.17 21.42
N LEU A 435 -7.44 -6.13 20.60
CA LEU A 435 -6.55 -5.87 19.46
C LEU A 435 -5.14 -5.47 19.93
N VAL A 436 -5.03 -4.69 21.01
CA VAL A 436 -3.73 -4.27 21.54
C VAL A 436 -3.02 -5.40 22.28
N ASP A 437 -3.74 -6.28 22.97
CA ASP A 437 -3.20 -7.36 23.77
C ASP A 437 -4.04 -8.63 23.62
N PRO A 438 -3.91 -9.35 22.50
CA PRO A 438 -4.77 -10.50 22.21
C PRO A 438 -4.54 -11.70 23.12
N LEU A 439 -3.49 -11.67 23.97
CA LEU A 439 -3.22 -12.71 24.96
C LEU A 439 -3.88 -12.41 26.32
N ALA A 440 -4.48 -11.22 26.49
CA ALA A 440 -5.17 -10.86 27.73
C ALA A 440 -6.42 -11.73 28.01
N THR A 441 -6.97 -12.36 26.97
CA THR A 441 -8.09 -13.31 27.05
C THR A 441 -7.67 -14.70 27.53
N GLY A 442 -6.37 -14.98 27.60
CA GLY A 442 -5.83 -16.30 27.94
C GLY A 442 -5.71 -17.27 26.76
N ASP A 443 -5.93 -16.80 25.53
CA ASP A 443 -5.83 -17.62 24.32
C ASP A 443 -4.38 -18.02 23.99
N ASP A 444 -4.21 -19.19 23.34
CA ASP A 444 -2.93 -19.63 22.81
C ASP A 444 -2.49 -18.75 21.62
N LEU A 445 -1.23 -18.30 21.62
CA LEU A 445 -0.70 -17.40 20.59
C LEU A 445 -0.80 -18.01 19.17
N ALA A 446 -0.65 -19.32 19.01
CA ALA A 446 -0.75 -19.97 17.71
C ALA A 446 -2.19 -19.97 17.19
N ASP A 447 -3.19 -20.08 18.08
CA ASP A 447 -4.60 -20.00 17.73
C ASP A 447 -5.03 -18.56 17.39
N VAL A 448 -4.50 -17.56 18.12
CA VAL A 448 -4.66 -16.13 17.76
C VAL A 448 -4.13 -15.85 16.36
N ILE A 449 -2.95 -16.39 16.01
CA ILE A 449 -2.37 -16.25 14.68
C ILE A 449 -3.20 -16.99 13.63
N ASP A 450 -3.68 -18.21 13.90
CA ASP A 450 -4.52 -18.97 12.97
C ASP A 450 -5.82 -18.19 12.64
N LEU A 451 -6.47 -17.58 13.65
CA LEU A 451 -7.67 -16.75 13.44
C LEU A 451 -7.38 -15.51 12.60
N ASP A 452 -6.26 -14.83 12.86
CA ASP A 452 -5.88 -13.66 12.05
C ASP A 452 -5.50 -14.05 10.61
N VAL A 453 -4.89 -15.21 10.39
CA VAL A 453 -4.64 -15.75 9.04
C VAL A 453 -5.95 -15.97 8.29
N LEU A 454 -6.99 -16.49 8.95
CA LEU A 454 -8.32 -16.64 8.34
C LEU A 454 -8.91 -15.28 7.97
N ARG A 455 -8.89 -14.31 8.88
CA ARG A 455 -9.34 -12.93 8.64
C ARG A 455 -8.58 -12.28 7.48
N ALA A 456 -7.27 -12.46 7.42
CA ALA A 456 -6.42 -11.95 6.35
C ALA A 456 -6.74 -12.56 4.97
N ARG A 457 -7.12 -13.85 4.93
CA ARG A 457 -7.55 -14.54 3.70
C ARG A 457 -8.94 -14.11 3.22
N GLN A 458 -9.85 -13.74 4.14
CA GLN A 458 -11.15 -13.17 3.77
C GLN A 458 -11.02 -11.82 3.05
N GLY A 459 -10.02 -11.01 3.43
CA GLY A 459 -9.70 -9.74 2.76
C GLY A 459 -10.40 -8.50 3.34
N VAL A 460 -9.93 -7.34 2.90
CA VAL A 460 -10.43 -6.02 3.32
C VAL A 460 -11.80 -5.76 2.67
N GLY A 461 -12.74 -5.22 3.46
CA GLY A 461 -14.14 -5.05 3.06
C GLY A 461 -14.99 -6.32 3.23
N VAL A 462 -14.42 -7.41 3.74
CA VAL A 462 -15.13 -8.66 4.06
C VAL A 462 -14.92 -9.03 5.53
N SER A 463 -13.67 -9.06 6.00
CA SER A 463 -13.37 -9.28 7.41
C SER A 463 -13.47 -7.97 8.20
N PRO A 464 -14.37 -7.83 9.18
CA PRO A 464 -14.52 -6.60 9.96
C PRO A 464 -13.23 -6.20 10.69
N HIS A 465 -12.58 -7.15 11.37
CA HIS A 465 -11.33 -6.89 12.11
C HIS A 465 -10.16 -6.53 11.21
N LEU A 466 -10.02 -7.22 10.06
CA LEU A 466 -8.96 -6.88 9.11
C LEU A 466 -9.18 -5.48 8.51
N THR A 467 -10.43 -5.15 8.19
CA THR A 467 -10.83 -3.88 7.58
C THR A 467 -10.60 -2.73 8.53
N ALA A 468 -11.04 -2.86 9.79
CA ALA A 468 -10.77 -1.89 10.84
C ALA A 468 -9.28 -1.60 10.99
N ARG A 469 -8.45 -2.64 11.00
CA ARG A 469 -7.01 -2.51 11.23
C ARG A 469 -6.26 -1.97 10.01
N ASN A 470 -6.37 -2.64 8.86
CA ASN A 470 -5.64 -2.26 7.64
C ASN A 470 -6.24 -1.00 7.01
N GLY A 471 -7.56 -0.90 6.92
CA GLY A 471 -8.25 0.27 6.33
C GLY A 471 -7.99 1.58 7.06
N VAL A 472 -7.54 1.52 8.32
CA VAL A 472 -7.13 2.72 9.08
C VAL A 472 -5.61 2.86 9.10
N TRP A 473 -4.88 1.92 9.71
CA TRP A 473 -3.44 2.07 9.92
C TRP A 473 -2.61 2.00 8.63
N ARG A 474 -3.09 1.33 7.57
CA ARG A 474 -2.41 1.27 6.27
C ARG A 474 -2.84 2.42 5.37
N ASP A 475 -4.15 2.65 5.27
CA ASP A 475 -4.73 3.50 4.22
C ASP A 475 -4.86 4.97 4.66
N LEU A 476 -4.92 5.26 5.96
CA LEU A 476 -4.93 6.63 6.51
C LEU A 476 -3.57 7.14 6.99
N ARG A 477 -2.47 6.48 6.59
CA ARG A 477 -1.10 6.95 6.90
C ARG A 477 -0.87 8.39 6.47
N GLY A 478 -1.42 8.81 5.33
CA GLY A 478 -1.29 10.20 4.86
C GLY A 478 -1.89 11.22 5.84
N VAL A 479 -3.07 10.90 6.41
CA VAL A 479 -3.71 11.76 7.42
C VAL A 479 -2.94 11.74 8.73
N ILE A 480 -2.45 10.56 9.16
CA ILE A 480 -1.65 10.43 10.38
C ILE A 480 -0.33 11.21 10.24
N SER A 481 0.40 11.05 9.12
CA SER A 481 1.60 11.84 8.82
C SER A 481 1.33 13.34 8.84
N ALA A 482 0.25 13.81 8.22
CA ALA A 482 -0.12 15.23 8.25
C ALA A 482 -0.43 15.76 9.68
N ALA A 483 -0.84 14.88 10.59
CA ALA A 483 -1.06 15.24 11.99
C ALA A 483 0.25 15.32 12.78
N VAL A 484 1.21 14.41 12.56
CA VAL A 484 2.37 14.21 13.44
C VAL A 484 3.68 14.81 12.93
N ASP A 485 3.87 14.88 11.62
CA ASP A 485 5.14 15.26 11.00
C ASP A 485 5.48 16.74 11.25
N ASP A 486 6.78 17.06 11.15
CA ASP A 486 7.37 18.39 11.32
C ASP A 486 7.11 19.02 12.70
N GLY A 487 6.94 18.21 13.74
CA GLY A 487 6.60 18.70 15.08
C GLY A 487 5.12 19.06 15.18
N GLY A 488 4.24 18.22 14.60
CA GLY A 488 2.80 18.36 14.76
C GLY A 488 2.29 17.97 16.16
N LEU A 489 3.15 17.34 16.96
CA LEU A 489 2.88 16.87 18.32
C LEU A 489 3.73 17.62 19.34
N THR A 490 3.24 17.70 20.59
CA THR A 490 4.09 18.13 21.73
C THR A 490 5.26 17.16 21.88
N ALA A 491 6.38 17.60 22.45
CA ALA A 491 7.58 16.76 22.55
C ALA A 491 7.36 15.43 23.32
N ALA A 492 6.62 15.48 24.43
CA ALA A 492 6.24 14.28 25.18
C ALA A 492 5.34 13.35 24.34
N SER A 493 4.36 13.90 23.63
CA SER A 493 3.47 13.17 22.73
C SER A 493 4.22 12.56 21.55
N HIS A 494 5.18 13.28 20.99
CA HIS A 494 6.02 12.82 19.90
C HIS A 494 6.87 11.61 20.32
N ARG A 495 7.47 11.65 21.51
CA ARG A 495 8.15 10.49 22.10
C ARG A 495 7.23 9.27 22.16
N ARG A 496 6.02 9.43 22.68
CA ARG A 496 5.03 8.34 22.74
C ARG A 496 4.61 7.84 21.37
N PHE A 497 4.46 8.72 20.38
CA PHE A 497 4.17 8.30 19.01
C PHE A 497 5.27 7.40 18.46
N VAL A 498 6.53 7.82 18.59
CA VAL A 498 7.71 7.07 18.13
C VAL A 498 7.85 5.74 18.89
N GLU A 499 7.73 5.74 20.21
CA GLU A 499 8.03 4.59 21.08
C GLU A 499 6.87 3.60 21.25
N ARG A 500 5.62 4.03 21.08
CA ARG A 500 4.43 3.22 21.34
C ARG A 500 3.53 3.05 20.12
N VAL A 501 3.19 4.15 19.44
CA VAL A 501 2.20 4.13 18.34
C VAL A 501 2.78 3.56 17.05
N VAL A 502 4.03 3.91 16.69
CA VAL A 502 4.70 3.34 15.51
C VAL A 502 4.86 1.81 15.63
N PRO A 503 5.26 1.24 16.79
CA PRO A 503 5.20 -0.21 17.01
C PRO A 503 3.81 -0.82 16.83
N TRP A 504 2.75 -0.18 17.31
CA TRP A 504 1.37 -0.65 17.07
C TRP A 504 1.03 -0.65 15.58
N HIS A 505 1.28 0.45 14.89
CA HIS A 505 1.11 0.53 13.44
C HIS A 505 1.86 -0.60 12.72
N ASN A 506 3.11 -0.86 13.11
CA ASN A 506 3.92 -1.90 12.48
C ASN A 506 3.34 -3.30 12.73
N ARG A 507 2.87 -3.57 13.95
CA ARG A 507 2.20 -4.82 14.31
C ARG A 507 0.88 -4.99 13.58
N PHE A 508 0.10 -3.93 13.45
CA PHE A 508 -1.25 -3.94 12.91
C PHE A 508 -1.27 -3.98 11.38
N ALA A 509 -0.45 -3.20 10.70
CA ALA A 509 -0.58 -3.00 9.26
C ALA A 509 0.66 -3.37 8.44
N ASN A 510 1.77 -3.78 9.05
CA ASN A 510 3.03 -4.09 8.35
C ASN A 510 3.55 -5.53 8.53
N GLY A 511 2.73 -6.46 9.04
CA GLY A 511 3.14 -7.86 9.21
C GLY A 511 3.35 -8.64 7.90
N ALA A 512 3.51 -9.95 8.00
CA ALA A 512 3.90 -10.82 6.88
C ALA A 512 2.70 -11.39 6.12
N SER A 513 2.98 -12.19 5.07
CA SER A 513 1.93 -12.90 4.34
C SER A 513 1.18 -13.90 5.24
N PRO A 514 -0.10 -14.21 4.93
CA PRO A 514 -0.85 -15.23 5.67
C PRO A 514 -0.12 -16.57 5.75
N ASP A 515 0.62 -16.95 4.72
CA ASP A 515 1.36 -18.22 4.70
C ASP A 515 2.59 -18.21 5.61
N VAL A 516 3.32 -17.09 5.72
CA VAL A 516 4.40 -16.97 6.70
C VAL A 516 3.86 -17.03 8.11
N MET A 517 2.74 -16.34 8.37
CA MET A 517 2.12 -16.35 9.70
C MET A 517 1.60 -17.75 10.07
N ALA A 518 0.98 -18.47 9.14
CA ALA A 518 0.58 -19.86 9.36
C ALA A 518 1.77 -20.80 9.66
N ARG A 519 2.94 -20.55 9.05
CA ARG A 519 4.18 -21.28 9.37
C ARG A 519 4.66 -20.98 10.79
N VAL A 520 4.60 -19.73 11.23
CA VAL A 520 4.96 -19.36 12.62
C VAL A 520 4.02 -20.03 13.62
N ALA A 521 2.71 -20.06 13.36
CA ALA A 521 1.77 -20.79 14.21
C ALA A 521 2.11 -22.30 14.30
N ALA A 522 2.51 -22.91 13.18
CA ALA A 522 2.96 -24.31 13.18
C ALA A 522 4.27 -24.53 13.97
N LEU A 523 5.20 -23.56 13.93
CA LEU A 523 6.44 -23.60 14.71
C LEU A 523 6.18 -23.49 16.23
N LEU A 524 5.27 -22.60 16.64
CA LEU A 524 4.83 -22.48 18.03
C LEU A 524 4.23 -23.80 18.55
N ARG A 525 3.30 -24.39 17.80
CA ARG A 525 2.67 -25.69 18.15
C ARG A 525 3.66 -26.84 18.21
N SER A 526 4.72 -26.81 17.42
CA SER A 526 5.77 -27.85 17.47
C SER A 526 6.63 -27.78 18.74
N GLY A 527 6.53 -26.70 19.52
CA GLY A 527 7.37 -26.44 20.68
C GLY A 527 8.81 -26.04 20.35
N LEU A 528 9.19 -25.95 19.07
CA LEU A 528 10.51 -25.46 18.64
C LEU A 528 10.68 -23.96 18.91
N VAL A 529 9.61 -23.18 18.75
CA VAL A 529 9.60 -21.74 18.99
C VAL A 529 8.76 -21.44 20.24
N ARG A 530 9.30 -20.60 21.12
CA ARG A 530 8.60 -20.03 22.27
C ARG A 530 8.72 -18.52 22.25
N VAL A 531 7.73 -17.84 22.81
CA VAL A 531 7.71 -16.38 22.92
C VAL A 531 7.46 -16.02 24.36
N ASP A 532 8.39 -15.29 24.95
CA ASP A 532 8.27 -14.78 26.30
C ASP A 532 7.93 -13.30 26.27
N ARG A 533 7.02 -12.91 27.16
CA ARG A 533 6.68 -11.52 27.41
C ARG A 533 7.65 -10.98 28.46
N GLU A 534 8.35 -9.90 28.15
CA GLU A 534 9.12 -9.20 29.18
C GLU A 534 8.17 -8.61 30.23
N ASP A 535 8.39 -8.90 31.52
CA ASP A 535 7.49 -8.51 32.61
C ASP A 535 7.24 -6.99 32.64
N ARG A 536 5.95 -6.62 32.77
CA ARG A 536 5.45 -5.24 32.69
C ARG A 536 5.75 -4.39 33.94
N ALA A 537 6.24 -4.99 35.03
CA ALA A 537 6.22 -4.39 36.38
C ALA A 537 7.19 -3.21 36.62
N ASP A 538 8.16 -2.96 35.75
CA ASP A 538 9.19 -1.91 35.94
C ASP A 538 9.00 -0.66 35.04
N ARG A 539 7.81 -0.46 34.43
CA ARG A 539 7.58 0.57 33.40
C ARG A 539 6.87 1.85 33.84
N ASP A 540 6.57 2.02 35.13
CA ASP A 540 6.05 3.31 35.64
C ASP A 540 7.10 4.44 35.64
N ASP A 541 8.35 4.14 35.28
CA ASP A 541 9.35 5.14 34.88
C ASP A 541 10.12 4.69 33.61
N PRO A 542 9.70 5.10 32.39
CA PRO A 542 10.36 4.74 31.14
C PRO A 542 11.76 5.35 30.99
N VAL A 543 12.15 6.31 31.85
CA VAL A 543 13.45 6.99 31.78
C VAL A 543 14.58 6.04 32.17
N ALA A 544 14.35 5.08 33.06
CA ALA A 544 15.42 4.19 33.51
C ALA A 544 15.76 3.08 32.51
N HIS A 545 14.80 2.57 31.72
CA HIS A 545 15.02 1.33 30.94
C HIS A 545 15.55 1.58 29.51
N VAL A 546 15.18 2.70 28.87
CA VAL A 546 15.78 3.11 27.58
C VAL A 546 17.13 3.79 27.78
N ALA A 547 17.30 4.54 28.89
CA ALA A 547 18.62 5.10 29.26
C ALA A 547 19.67 4.03 29.61
N GLN A 548 19.23 2.80 29.94
CA GLN A 548 20.14 1.67 30.16
C GLN A 548 20.62 0.97 28.88
N ARG A 549 20.02 1.27 27.72
CA ARG A 549 20.46 0.75 26.40
C ARG A 549 20.96 1.83 25.42
N ALA A 550 20.75 3.11 25.73
CA ALA A 550 21.48 4.20 25.10
C ALA A 550 22.88 4.32 25.72
N PRO A 551 23.97 4.54 24.97
CA PRO A 551 25.23 4.94 25.58
C PRO A 551 25.00 6.28 26.29
N VAL A 552 25.12 6.25 27.63
CA VAL A 552 25.18 7.45 28.46
C VAL A 552 26.41 8.25 28.04
N ALA A 553 26.19 9.25 27.19
CA ALA A 553 27.10 10.38 26.98
C ALA A 553 26.28 11.68 26.98
N HIS A 554 25.39 11.84 27.96
CA HIS A 554 24.60 13.05 28.16
C HIS A 554 25.35 14.19 28.87
N ARG A 555 26.69 14.24 28.82
CA ARG A 555 27.46 15.23 29.57
C ARG A 555 28.57 15.98 28.81
N ALA A 556 28.63 15.89 27.48
CA ALA A 556 29.69 16.58 26.73
C ALA A 556 29.22 17.43 25.53
N PHE A 557 27.91 17.57 25.29
CA PHE A 557 27.39 18.41 24.21
C PHE A 557 26.61 19.66 24.69
N ASP A 558 26.48 19.83 26.01
CA ASP A 558 25.97 21.05 26.64
C ASP A 558 27.14 21.73 27.36
N ASP A 559 27.99 22.48 26.65
CA ASP A 559 28.78 23.51 27.33
C ASP A 559 29.12 24.71 26.42
N HIS A 560 28.25 25.72 26.52
CA HIS A 560 28.68 27.11 26.43
C HIS A 560 28.60 27.73 27.84
N ARG A 561 29.68 27.52 28.61
CA ARG A 561 30.20 28.34 29.71
C ARG A 561 29.22 28.68 30.83
N ASP A 562 29.30 27.93 31.93
CA ASP A 562 28.93 28.39 33.27
C ASP A 562 30.06 28.06 34.29
N PRO A 563 30.71 29.05 34.95
CA PRO A 563 31.96 28.82 35.69
C PRO A 563 31.83 28.41 37.16
N ASP A 564 30.66 28.02 37.69
CA ASP A 564 30.53 27.63 39.10
C ASP A 564 29.67 26.37 39.31
N HIS A 565 30.29 25.18 39.38
CA HIS A 565 29.76 24.12 40.26
C HIS A 565 30.81 23.03 40.60
N ARG A 566 30.98 22.81 41.91
CA ARG A 566 31.97 21.94 42.56
C ARG A 566 31.61 20.45 42.52
N ASP A 567 32.66 19.64 42.45
CA ASP A 567 32.77 18.18 42.58
C ASP A 567 31.80 17.49 43.56
N LEU A 568 31.16 16.42 43.09
CA LEU A 568 30.69 15.30 43.92
C LEU A 568 31.17 13.98 43.28
N GLY A 569 32.01 13.25 44.02
CA GLY A 569 32.75 12.07 43.56
C GLY A 569 31.93 10.78 43.36
N PRO A 570 32.59 9.68 42.91
CA PRO A 570 31.92 8.53 42.33
C PRO A 570 31.51 7.50 43.40
N ALA A 571 30.22 7.21 43.51
CA ALA A 571 29.72 6.04 44.25
C ALA A 571 29.79 4.80 43.34
N GLY A 572 30.66 3.86 43.70
CA GLY A 572 30.94 2.65 42.94
C GLY A 572 29.81 1.64 42.96
N GLY A 573 29.46 1.16 41.76
CA GLY A 573 28.70 -0.06 41.53
C GLY A 573 29.20 -0.72 40.24
N ARG A 574 30.06 -1.74 40.37
CA ARG A 574 30.58 -2.51 39.24
C ARG A 574 29.43 -3.26 38.57
N ARG A 575 29.08 -2.93 37.33
CA ARG A 575 28.20 -3.75 36.45
C ARG A 575 29.05 -4.35 35.32
N GLY A 576 28.96 -5.66 35.12
CA GLY A 576 29.72 -6.44 34.13
C GLY A 576 29.17 -6.35 32.69
N PRO A 577 29.91 -6.85 31.69
CA PRO A 577 29.67 -6.61 30.26
C PRO A 577 28.69 -7.65 29.64
N CYS A 578 27.90 -7.21 28.66
CA CYS A 578 26.98 -8.02 27.82
C CYS A 578 25.85 -8.75 28.55
N ALA A 579 24.74 -8.06 28.83
CA ALA A 579 23.55 -8.69 29.41
C ALA A 579 22.67 -9.32 28.31
N VAL A 580 22.74 -10.65 28.15
CA VAL A 580 21.67 -11.43 27.52
C VAL A 580 20.36 -11.09 28.24
N PRO A 581 19.21 -10.89 27.55
CA PRO A 581 17.94 -10.60 28.21
C PRO A 581 17.65 -11.65 29.30
N ALA A 582 17.36 -11.21 30.53
CA ALA A 582 17.08 -12.11 31.65
C ALA A 582 15.99 -13.17 31.30
N PRO A 583 14.89 -12.81 30.59
CA PRO A 583 13.91 -13.81 30.17
C PRO A 583 14.47 -14.90 29.25
N ALA A 584 15.45 -14.58 28.39
CA ALA A 584 16.09 -15.59 27.54
C ALA A 584 16.99 -16.54 28.35
N VAL A 585 17.72 -16.03 29.33
CA VAL A 585 18.56 -16.86 30.22
C VAL A 585 17.68 -17.75 31.12
N GLU A 586 16.59 -17.19 31.65
CA GLU A 586 15.61 -17.90 32.46
C GLU A 586 14.91 -19.01 31.67
N ALA A 587 14.48 -18.72 30.44
CA ALA A 587 13.74 -19.68 29.62
C ALA A 587 14.59 -20.88 29.16
N PHE A 588 15.91 -20.70 29.00
CA PHE A 588 16.85 -21.78 28.71
C PHE A 588 17.48 -22.41 29.97
N GLY A 589 17.33 -21.79 31.15
CA GLY A 589 18.05 -22.15 32.37
C GLY A 589 19.58 -21.98 32.27
N ALA A 590 20.07 -21.32 31.21
CA ALA A 590 21.49 -21.09 30.92
C ALA A 590 21.64 -20.07 29.78
N VAL A 591 22.87 -19.57 29.58
CA VAL A 591 23.19 -18.63 28.48
C VAL A 591 22.91 -19.31 27.12
N PRO A 592 22.21 -18.65 26.18
CA PRO A 592 21.97 -19.18 24.84
C PRO A 592 23.27 -19.33 24.05
N ASP A 593 23.32 -20.32 23.17
CA ASP A 593 24.51 -20.56 22.34
C ASP A 593 24.63 -19.48 21.24
N VAL A 594 23.49 -18.93 20.79
CA VAL A 594 23.41 -17.85 19.80
C VAL A 594 22.38 -16.80 20.23
N LEU A 595 22.77 -15.53 20.18
CA LEU A 595 21.89 -14.38 20.39
C LEU A 595 21.73 -13.60 19.07
N VAL A 596 20.49 -13.33 18.66
CA VAL A 596 20.17 -12.61 17.42
C VAL A 596 19.35 -11.36 17.72
N ASP A 597 19.86 -10.20 17.31
CA ASP A 597 19.09 -8.96 17.28
C ASP A 597 18.13 -8.97 16.09
N ALA A 598 16.92 -9.49 16.33
CA ALA A 598 15.90 -9.74 15.30
C ALA A 598 15.03 -8.48 15.02
N TRP A 599 15.67 -7.32 14.91
CA TRP A 599 15.04 -6.05 14.58
C TRP A 599 15.96 -5.22 13.68
N VAL A 600 15.36 -4.34 12.87
CA VAL A 600 16.15 -3.34 12.12
C VAL A 600 16.24 -2.09 12.99
N PRO A 601 17.44 -1.67 13.40
CA PRO A 601 17.59 -0.50 14.23
C PRO A 601 17.15 0.76 13.50
N ARG A 602 16.52 1.68 14.25
CA ARG A 602 16.31 3.03 13.75
C ARG A 602 17.65 3.72 13.61
N LEU A 603 17.78 4.54 12.58
CA LEU A 603 18.97 5.36 12.41
C LEU A 603 18.98 6.44 13.50
N ASP A 604 20.06 6.51 14.27
CA ASP A 604 20.37 7.62 15.15
C ASP A 604 21.75 8.14 14.79
N VAL A 605 21.80 9.37 14.27
CA VAL A 605 23.02 10.03 13.79
C VAL A 605 24.14 10.02 14.84
N ARG A 606 23.80 10.03 16.14
CA ARG A 606 24.78 10.03 17.24
C ARG A 606 25.51 8.70 17.36
N THR A 607 24.81 7.61 17.11
CA THR A 607 25.30 6.25 17.38
C THR A 607 25.63 5.45 16.11
N ASP A 608 25.27 5.95 14.92
CA ASP A 608 25.54 5.26 13.66
C ASP A 608 27.04 4.96 13.44
N LEU A 609 27.32 3.77 12.89
CA LEU A 609 28.65 3.30 12.53
C LEU A 609 29.22 4.13 11.38
N ASN A 610 28.39 4.48 10.39
CA ASN A 610 28.80 5.37 9.32
C ASN A 610 28.84 6.81 9.87
N PRO A 611 30.01 7.47 9.87
CA PRO A 611 30.17 8.80 10.45
C PRO A 611 29.58 9.93 9.58
N LEU A 612 29.08 9.66 8.37
CA LEU A 612 28.61 10.66 7.40
C LEU A 612 27.72 11.75 8.01
N TYR A 613 26.57 11.35 8.56
CA TYR A 613 25.63 12.32 9.14
C TYR A 613 26.17 12.95 10.42
N ARG A 614 26.93 12.20 11.22
CA ARG A 614 27.55 12.74 12.44
C ARG A 614 28.53 13.86 12.12
N ARG A 615 29.38 13.66 11.12
CA ARG A 615 30.34 14.68 10.65
C ARG A 615 29.63 15.91 10.05
N LEU A 616 28.52 15.71 9.34
CA LEU A 616 27.69 16.84 8.87
C LEU A 616 27.17 17.68 10.04
N VAL A 617 26.71 17.04 11.12
CA VAL A 617 26.24 17.72 12.33
C VAL A 617 27.39 18.39 13.10
N GLU A 618 28.50 17.68 13.32
CA GLU A 618 29.68 18.21 14.03
C GLU A 618 30.27 19.45 13.36
N ARG A 619 30.14 19.59 12.03
CA ARG A 619 30.60 20.75 11.26
C ARG A 619 29.55 21.86 11.11
N GLY A 620 28.35 21.67 11.63
CA GLY A 620 27.24 22.61 11.47
C GLY A 620 26.62 22.62 10.06
N ALA A 621 27.02 21.72 9.16
CA ALA A 621 26.44 21.56 7.82
C ALA A 621 25.06 20.87 7.84
N ALA A 622 24.70 20.27 8.98
CA ALA A 622 23.35 19.80 9.29
C ALA A 622 23.11 19.98 10.79
N SER A 623 21.86 19.77 11.22
CA SER A 623 21.46 19.75 12.62
C SER A 623 20.56 18.55 12.88
N LEU A 624 20.51 18.10 14.14
CA LEU A 624 19.56 17.06 14.54
C LEU A 624 18.16 17.65 14.62
N TRP A 625 17.17 16.87 14.18
CA TRP A 625 15.78 17.26 14.36
C TRP A 625 15.38 17.15 15.85
N ALA A 626 14.61 18.14 16.32
CA ALA A 626 14.11 18.22 17.67
C ALA A 626 12.72 18.89 17.69
N THR A 627 11.92 18.57 18.69
CA THR A 627 10.62 19.22 18.97
C THR A 627 10.53 19.58 20.45
N GLY A 628 9.76 20.63 20.79
CA GLY A 628 9.68 21.21 22.13
C GLY A 628 10.83 22.18 22.46
N SER A 629 10.77 22.80 23.64
CA SER A 629 11.74 23.79 24.11
C SER A 629 12.20 23.50 25.54
N GLY A 630 13.39 23.99 25.91
CA GLY A 630 13.94 23.87 27.25
C GLY A 630 14.13 22.41 27.71
N ALA A 631 13.70 22.11 28.93
CA ALA A 631 13.83 20.77 29.53
C ALA A 631 12.95 19.70 28.85
N ASP A 632 11.91 20.11 28.11
CA ASP A 632 10.93 19.20 27.49
C ASP A 632 11.30 18.81 26.06
N THR A 633 12.45 19.23 25.53
CA THR A 633 12.85 18.92 24.15
C THR A 633 13.03 17.40 23.92
N PHE A 634 12.42 16.88 22.85
CA PHE A 634 12.61 15.52 22.37
C PHE A 634 13.46 15.48 21.10
N ARG A 635 14.47 14.59 21.06
CA ARG A 635 15.43 14.41 19.97
C ARG A 635 15.47 12.95 19.52
N PRO A 636 14.70 12.55 18.48
CA PRO A 636 14.63 11.15 18.02
C PRO A 636 15.90 10.65 17.31
N GLY A 637 16.83 11.55 16.93
CA GLY A 637 18.13 11.18 16.37
C GLY A 637 18.25 11.32 14.84
N GLY A 638 17.18 11.70 14.13
CA GLY A 638 17.20 12.00 12.70
C GLY A 638 17.77 13.37 12.35
N VAL A 639 18.09 13.57 11.06
CA VAL A 639 18.57 14.86 10.52
C VAL A 639 17.40 15.81 10.31
N ARG A 640 17.57 17.08 10.69
CA ARG A 640 16.61 18.14 10.41
C ARG A 640 16.70 18.56 8.95
N VAL A 641 15.56 18.58 8.27
CA VAL A 641 15.43 19.08 6.91
C VAL A 641 14.32 20.13 6.78
N ASP A 642 14.37 20.93 5.71
CA ASP A 642 13.27 21.81 5.33
C ASP A 642 12.19 21.07 4.51
N ASP A 643 11.21 21.82 4.00
CA ASP A 643 10.09 21.28 3.20
C ASP A 643 10.54 20.69 1.85
N ARG A 644 11.74 21.04 1.37
CA ARG A 644 12.34 20.48 0.15
C ARG A 644 13.34 19.36 0.45
N HIS A 645 13.43 18.93 1.70
CA HIS A 645 14.32 17.90 2.18
C HIS A 645 15.81 18.28 2.14
N HIS A 646 16.13 19.58 2.17
CA HIS A 646 17.51 20.04 2.36
C HIS A 646 17.90 20.01 3.82
N PRO A 647 19.12 19.56 4.17
CA PRO A 647 19.57 19.56 5.55
C PRO A 647 19.64 21.01 6.06
N VAL A 648 19.06 21.24 7.24
CA VAL A 648 19.12 22.54 7.90
C VAL A 648 20.36 22.59 8.77
N ARG A 649 21.20 23.58 8.55
CA ARG A 649 22.45 23.86 9.25
C ARG A 649 22.23 24.33 10.69
N ALA A 650 23.32 24.44 11.43
CA ALA A 650 23.31 24.91 12.82
C ALA A 650 22.82 26.37 12.95
N ASP A 651 23.02 27.19 11.93
CA ASP A 651 22.58 28.59 11.87
C ASP A 651 21.13 28.77 11.40
N GLY A 652 20.44 27.68 11.06
CA GLY A 652 19.06 27.69 10.58
C GLY A 652 18.89 27.83 9.07
N THR A 653 19.97 27.99 8.30
CA THR A 653 19.92 27.99 6.82
C THR A 653 19.89 26.57 6.26
N SER A 654 19.36 26.40 5.05
CA SER A 654 19.39 25.12 4.32
C SER A 654 20.50 25.11 3.28
N ASP A 655 21.14 23.95 3.06
CA ASP A 655 22.04 23.75 1.92
C ASP A 655 21.29 23.11 0.74
N PRO A 656 20.93 23.88 -0.31
CA PRO A 656 20.14 23.36 -1.40
C PRO A 656 20.89 22.34 -2.26
N ARG A 657 22.23 22.28 -2.20
CA ARG A 657 23.04 21.30 -2.96
C ARG A 657 22.91 19.88 -2.43
N VAL A 658 22.38 19.71 -1.23
CA VAL A 658 22.20 18.41 -0.58
C VAL A 658 20.71 18.15 -0.37
N THR A 659 20.24 16.98 -0.78
CA THR A 659 18.88 16.52 -0.50
C THR A 659 18.94 15.20 0.24
N VAL A 660 18.16 15.06 1.31
CA VAL A 660 18.19 13.88 2.18
C VAL A 660 16.83 13.21 2.15
N LEU A 661 16.74 11.95 1.71
CA LEU A 661 15.46 11.22 1.65
C LEU A 661 15.54 9.87 2.37
N GLY A 662 14.41 9.45 2.97
CA GLY A 662 14.25 8.11 3.56
C GLY A 662 14.51 8.06 5.07
N PRO A 663 14.83 6.87 5.63
CA PRO A 663 14.72 6.59 7.07
C PRO A 663 15.54 7.48 8.00
N VAL A 664 16.57 8.17 7.51
CA VAL A 664 17.36 9.15 8.28
C VAL A 664 16.52 10.35 8.76
N LEU A 665 15.38 10.61 8.12
CA LEU A 665 14.43 11.65 8.52
C LEU A 665 13.39 11.17 9.53
N GLU A 666 13.45 9.89 9.95
CA GLU A 666 12.50 9.38 10.94
C GLU A 666 12.53 10.21 12.23
N GLY A 667 11.34 10.54 12.71
CA GLY A 667 11.15 11.51 13.79
C GLY A 667 10.62 12.84 13.26
N GLN A 668 11.29 13.47 12.29
CA GLN A 668 10.69 14.61 11.61
C GLN A 668 9.53 14.16 10.70
N ARG A 669 9.76 13.08 9.96
CA ARG A 669 8.81 12.49 9.02
C ARG A 669 8.50 11.05 9.43
N SER A 670 7.29 10.58 9.11
CA SER A 670 6.80 9.26 9.51
C SER A 670 6.64 8.28 8.34
N PHE A 671 6.73 6.99 8.62
CA PHE A 671 6.43 5.88 7.69
C PHE A 671 7.28 5.82 6.39
N LEU A 672 8.57 6.15 6.51
CA LEU A 672 9.50 6.28 5.38
C LEU A 672 10.06 4.96 4.83
N VAL A 673 9.80 3.84 5.50
CA VAL A 673 10.29 2.51 5.10
C VAL A 673 9.27 1.83 4.20
N SER A 674 9.36 2.08 2.90
CA SER A 674 8.47 1.50 1.90
C SER A 674 9.13 1.35 0.54
N ALA A 675 8.71 0.33 -0.21
CA ALA A 675 8.89 0.29 -1.67
C ALA A 675 7.82 1.17 -2.36
N MET A 676 8.11 1.63 -3.57
CA MET A 676 7.15 2.37 -4.38
C MET A 676 5.95 1.50 -4.76
N ARG A 677 4.73 2.04 -4.61
CA ARG A 677 3.48 1.39 -5.03
C ARG A 677 2.98 1.96 -6.36
N PRO A 678 2.44 1.14 -7.28
CA PRO A 678 1.76 1.62 -8.47
C PRO A 678 0.36 2.18 -8.16
N GLY A 679 -0.15 3.03 -9.06
CA GLY A 679 -1.53 3.51 -9.06
C GLY A 679 -1.91 4.41 -7.88
N ARG A 680 -0.92 5.02 -7.22
CA ARG A 680 -1.15 6.05 -6.19
C ARG A 680 0.02 7.05 -6.11
N ASP A 681 -0.27 8.25 -5.63
CA ASP A 681 0.70 9.30 -5.32
C ASP A 681 1.58 8.91 -4.10
N HIS A 682 2.47 7.94 -4.29
CA HIS A 682 3.25 7.34 -3.22
C HIS A 682 4.45 8.23 -2.84
N HIS A 683 4.60 8.55 -1.55
CA HIS A 683 5.64 9.45 -1.04
C HIS A 683 7.05 9.14 -1.58
N VAL A 684 7.46 7.87 -1.62
CA VAL A 684 8.78 7.46 -2.17
C VAL A 684 9.07 8.08 -3.53
N MET A 685 8.11 8.08 -4.46
CA MET A 685 8.32 8.67 -5.78
C MET A 685 8.09 10.18 -5.76
N ARG A 686 7.08 10.67 -5.03
CA ARG A 686 6.82 12.11 -4.88
C ARG A 686 8.04 12.87 -4.32
N ASP A 687 8.70 12.32 -3.31
CA ASP A 687 9.90 12.91 -2.71
C ASP A 687 11.08 12.89 -3.71
N THR A 688 11.17 11.83 -4.53
CA THR A 688 12.18 11.72 -5.62
C THR A 688 11.91 12.72 -6.74
N VAL A 689 10.63 12.95 -7.09
CA VAL A 689 10.21 13.98 -8.06
C VAL A 689 10.57 15.36 -7.54
N GLY A 690 10.26 15.66 -6.28
CA GLY A 690 10.63 16.94 -5.65
C GLY A 690 12.14 17.22 -5.71
N TRP A 691 12.97 16.20 -5.50
CA TRP A 691 14.42 16.30 -5.68
C TRP A 691 14.84 16.63 -7.13
N VAL A 692 14.26 15.96 -8.14
CA VAL A 692 14.62 16.21 -9.54
C VAL A 692 14.15 17.58 -10.02
N ASP A 693 12.96 18.02 -9.62
CA ASP A 693 12.45 19.36 -9.94
C ASP A 693 13.37 20.46 -9.41
N ASP A 694 13.83 20.27 -8.18
CA ASP A 694 14.70 21.20 -7.49
C ASP A 694 16.15 21.18 -8.06
N LEU A 695 16.64 20.00 -8.47
CA LEU A 695 17.87 19.85 -9.25
C LEU A 695 17.81 20.61 -10.59
N LEU A 696 16.69 20.48 -11.32
CA LEU A 696 16.48 21.18 -12.60
C LEU A 696 16.37 22.70 -12.42
N ALA A 697 15.74 23.14 -11.32
CA ALA A 697 15.62 24.55 -10.99
C ALA A 697 16.98 25.19 -10.66
N ARG A 698 17.87 24.48 -9.95
CA ARG A 698 19.24 24.95 -9.65
C ARG A 698 20.15 24.96 -10.86
N HIS A 699 19.99 23.97 -11.75
CA HIS A 699 20.85 23.78 -12.91
C HIS A 699 20.04 23.89 -14.20
N PRO A 700 19.48 25.08 -14.52
CA PRO A 700 18.73 25.24 -15.75
C PRO A 700 19.63 24.98 -16.97
N ALA A 701 19.06 24.41 -18.02
CA ALA A 701 19.79 24.20 -19.25
C ALA A 701 20.20 25.54 -19.89
N PRO A 702 21.43 25.69 -20.43
CA PRO A 702 21.81 26.87 -21.21
C PRO A 702 20.86 27.06 -22.40
N GLN A 703 20.20 28.22 -22.45
CA GLN A 703 19.19 28.54 -23.46
C GLN A 703 19.79 28.49 -24.88
N ARG A 704 19.28 27.61 -25.75
CA ARG A 704 19.29 27.85 -27.20
C ARG A 704 18.01 28.58 -27.56
N GLY A 705 18.12 29.66 -28.33
CA GLY A 705 16.97 30.39 -28.86
C GLY A 705 16.05 29.44 -29.64
N ALA A 706 14.97 29.01 -29.00
CA ALA A 706 13.92 28.21 -29.59
C ALA A 706 12.60 28.80 -29.14
N THR A 707 11.80 29.22 -30.12
CA THR A 707 10.46 29.73 -29.97
C THR A 707 9.63 28.78 -29.11
N VAL A 708 9.11 29.29 -27.99
CA VAL A 708 8.19 28.55 -27.13
C VAL A 708 6.90 28.29 -27.91
N VAL A 709 6.75 27.09 -28.45
CA VAL A 709 5.43 26.57 -28.80
C VAL A 709 4.79 26.18 -27.48
N ARG A 710 3.88 27.03 -26.98
CA ARG A 710 2.97 26.65 -25.91
C ARG A 710 2.22 25.37 -26.36
N PRO A 711 2.12 24.33 -25.52
CA PRO A 711 1.12 23.30 -25.74
C PRO A 711 -0.24 24.01 -25.82
N PRO A 712 -1.17 23.57 -26.68
CA PRO A 712 -2.52 24.11 -26.65
C PRO A 712 -3.04 24.01 -25.21
N ALA A 713 -3.67 25.08 -24.74
CA ALA A 713 -4.38 25.07 -23.47
C ALA A 713 -5.23 23.80 -23.43
N ARG A 714 -5.22 23.09 -22.29
CA ARG A 714 -6.19 22.02 -22.05
C ARG A 714 -7.55 22.55 -22.47
N PRO A 715 -8.30 21.86 -23.35
CA PRO A 715 -9.67 22.26 -23.60
C PRO A 715 -10.35 22.28 -22.24
N ASP A 716 -10.95 23.42 -21.94
CA ASP A 716 -11.87 23.66 -20.84
C ASP A 716 -12.67 22.37 -20.62
N GLU A 717 -12.56 21.75 -19.43
CA GLU A 717 -13.38 20.61 -19.04
C GLU A 717 -14.84 21.10 -18.88
N ARG A 718 -15.47 21.41 -20.01
CA ARG A 718 -16.91 21.36 -20.12
C ARG A 718 -17.25 19.89 -20.00
N THR A 719 -17.58 19.49 -18.77
CA THR A 719 -18.28 18.23 -18.52
C THR A 719 -19.47 18.21 -19.49
N PRO A 720 -19.57 17.25 -20.43
CA PRO A 720 -20.77 17.12 -21.25
C PRO A 720 -21.94 16.98 -20.28
N THR A 721 -22.85 17.94 -20.28
CA THR A 721 -24.11 17.83 -19.54
C THR A 721 -24.87 16.65 -20.12
N MET A 722 -25.20 15.64 -19.30
CA MET A 722 -25.97 14.50 -19.76
C MET A 722 -27.24 14.95 -20.49
N GLY A 723 -27.54 14.28 -21.60
CA GLY A 723 -28.84 14.38 -22.27
C GLY A 723 -30.00 13.93 -21.38
N THR A 724 -31.23 14.11 -21.85
CA THR A 724 -32.44 13.74 -21.11
C THR A 724 -32.56 12.22 -20.95
N THR A 725 -32.68 11.74 -19.71
CA THR A 725 -33.07 10.34 -19.40
C THR A 725 -34.60 10.26 -19.39
N THR A 726 -35.17 9.31 -20.14
CA THR A 726 -36.62 9.07 -20.19
C THR A 726 -36.95 7.66 -19.71
N THR A 727 -37.94 7.53 -18.84
CA THR A 727 -38.51 6.24 -18.46
C THR A 727 -39.50 5.78 -19.53
N ARG A 728 -39.40 4.51 -19.94
CA ARG A 728 -40.35 3.84 -20.85
C ARG A 728 -40.71 2.47 -20.31
N HIS A 729 -41.76 1.88 -20.87
CA HIS A 729 -42.16 0.50 -20.59
C HIS A 729 -42.25 -0.26 -21.92
N ALA A 730 -41.84 -1.52 -21.91
CA ALA A 730 -42.07 -2.47 -22.99
C ALA A 730 -43.06 -3.54 -22.56
N VAL A 731 -43.81 -4.09 -23.51
CA VAL A 731 -44.80 -5.15 -23.23
C VAL A 731 -44.09 -6.49 -23.23
N GLY A 732 -44.03 -7.14 -22.08
CA GLY A 732 -43.62 -8.54 -21.93
C GLY A 732 -44.81 -9.49 -22.06
N THR A 733 -44.54 -10.79 -22.01
CA THR A 733 -45.55 -11.85 -22.23
C THR A 733 -46.66 -11.92 -21.17
N ASP A 734 -46.40 -11.47 -19.93
CA ASP A 734 -47.33 -11.47 -18.79
C ASP A 734 -47.23 -10.20 -17.91
N GLY A 735 -46.62 -9.12 -18.42
CA GLY A 735 -46.44 -7.88 -17.68
C GLY A 735 -45.62 -6.82 -18.43
N GLU A 736 -45.24 -5.76 -17.74
CA GLU A 736 -44.40 -4.67 -18.28
C GLU A 736 -42.92 -4.82 -17.89
N ILE A 737 -42.04 -4.56 -18.85
CA ILE A 737 -40.58 -4.45 -18.68
C ILE A 737 -40.23 -2.98 -18.52
N GLY A 738 -39.48 -2.62 -17.48
CA GLY A 738 -39.07 -1.24 -17.23
C GLY A 738 -37.85 -0.84 -18.05
N LEU A 739 -37.83 0.37 -18.62
CA LEU A 739 -36.72 0.88 -19.42
C LEU A 739 -36.28 2.28 -18.98
N LEU A 740 -34.98 2.51 -18.87
CA LEU A 740 -34.38 3.84 -18.80
C LEU A 740 -33.58 4.11 -20.07
N VAL A 741 -34.02 5.12 -20.84
CA VAL A 741 -33.40 5.50 -22.11
C VAL A 741 -32.61 6.79 -21.92
N ASP A 742 -31.29 6.73 -22.16
CA ASP A 742 -30.41 7.89 -22.11
C ASP A 742 -30.03 8.34 -23.53
N ALA A 743 -30.58 9.47 -23.96
CA ALA A 743 -30.32 10.02 -25.29
C ALA A 743 -28.98 10.76 -25.36
N PRO A 744 -28.20 10.66 -26.46
CA PRO A 744 -26.98 11.45 -26.67
C PRO A 744 -27.29 12.95 -26.72
N SER A 745 -26.45 13.80 -26.10
CA SER A 745 -26.53 15.26 -26.23
C SER A 745 -25.88 15.71 -27.54
N ASP A 746 -26.63 16.36 -28.44
CA ASP A 746 -26.21 17.01 -29.70
C ASP A 746 -24.84 16.62 -30.26
N GLY A 747 -24.69 15.32 -30.57
CA GLY A 747 -23.46 14.71 -31.08
C GLY A 747 -23.76 13.52 -32.00
N GLU A 748 -22.72 13.03 -32.68
CA GLU A 748 -22.80 11.92 -33.63
C GLU A 748 -23.25 10.61 -32.93
N HIS A 749 -24.42 10.10 -33.35
CA HIS A 749 -25.05 8.89 -32.84
C HIS A 749 -24.46 7.65 -33.54
N LEU A 750 -23.72 6.83 -32.79
CA LEU A 750 -23.08 5.60 -33.31
C LEU A 750 -24.01 4.38 -33.33
N GLY A 751 -25.13 4.45 -32.60
CA GLY A 751 -26.10 3.36 -32.49
C GLY A 751 -26.66 3.20 -31.08
N ASP A 752 -27.48 2.16 -30.93
CA ASP A 752 -28.16 1.82 -29.68
C ASP A 752 -27.43 0.71 -28.93
N VAL A 753 -27.43 0.79 -27.60
CA VAL A 753 -26.94 -0.27 -26.72
C VAL A 753 -27.97 -0.61 -25.66
N VAL A 754 -28.48 -1.84 -25.68
CA VAL A 754 -29.35 -2.39 -24.65
C VAL A 754 -28.47 -2.95 -23.52
N VAL A 755 -28.71 -2.54 -22.28
CA VAL A 755 -27.92 -2.95 -21.11
C VAL A 755 -28.79 -3.74 -20.13
N ALA A 756 -28.54 -5.04 -20.04
CA ALA A 756 -29.16 -5.95 -19.09
C ALA A 756 -28.37 -6.01 -17.77
N PRO A 757 -29.01 -5.76 -16.62
CA PRO A 757 -28.32 -5.61 -15.34
C PRO A 757 -27.87 -6.95 -14.76
N VAL A 758 -26.99 -6.89 -13.76
CA VAL A 758 -26.70 -8.04 -12.88
C VAL A 758 -27.98 -8.50 -12.17
N PHE A 759 -28.02 -9.77 -11.75
CA PHE A 759 -29.10 -10.25 -10.89
C PHE A 759 -29.13 -9.49 -9.56
N GLY A 760 -30.31 -9.08 -9.12
CA GLY A 760 -30.46 -8.14 -8.00
C GLY A 760 -30.13 -6.67 -8.34
N GLY A 761 -29.69 -6.39 -9.56
CA GLY A 761 -29.45 -5.05 -10.07
C GLY A 761 -30.67 -4.45 -10.77
N THR A 762 -30.65 -3.14 -10.95
CA THR A 762 -31.67 -2.37 -11.70
C THR A 762 -31.04 -1.60 -12.85
N ALA A 763 -31.86 -1.07 -13.76
CA ALA A 763 -31.48 -0.12 -14.80
C ALA A 763 -30.71 1.07 -14.20
N ARG A 764 -31.03 1.51 -12.98
CA ARG A 764 -30.27 2.58 -12.30
C ARG A 764 -28.86 2.14 -11.92
N SER A 765 -28.69 0.89 -11.48
CA SER A 765 -27.38 0.35 -11.10
C SER A 765 -26.41 0.24 -12.28
N MET A 766 -26.92 0.17 -13.51
CA MET A 766 -26.12 0.12 -14.75
C MET A 766 -25.64 1.49 -15.24
N PHE A 767 -25.81 2.54 -14.44
CA PHE A 767 -25.38 3.91 -14.78
C PHE A 767 -23.90 4.02 -15.22
N PRO A 768 -22.91 3.35 -14.60
CA PRO A 768 -21.51 3.46 -15.03
C PRO A 768 -21.28 3.01 -16.48
N PHE A 769 -21.91 1.91 -16.90
CA PHE A 769 -21.85 1.42 -18.29
C PHE A 769 -22.54 2.40 -19.23
N ALA A 770 -23.74 2.84 -18.87
CA ALA A 770 -24.51 3.76 -19.71
C ALA A 770 -23.83 5.11 -19.89
N HIS A 771 -23.31 5.70 -18.80
CA HIS A 771 -22.60 6.98 -18.87
C HIS A 771 -21.33 6.89 -19.73
N ALA A 772 -20.57 5.81 -19.59
CA ALA A 772 -19.38 5.59 -20.40
C ALA A 772 -19.74 5.43 -21.88
N LEU A 773 -20.72 4.58 -22.22
CA LEU A 773 -21.17 4.39 -23.61
C LEU A 773 -21.76 5.67 -24.21
N HIS A 774 -22.54 6.42 -23.44
CA HIS A 774 -23.11 7.70 -23.85
C HIS A 774 -22.02 8.72 -24.25
N ARG A 775 -20.92 8.82 -23.49
CA ARG A 775 -19.78 9.68 -23.84
C ARG A 775 -19.13 9.33 -25.18
N HIS A 776 -19.33 8.11 -25.66
CA HIS A 776 -18.79 7.63 -26.93
C HIS A 776 -19.83 7.66 -28.06
N GLY A 777 -21.00 8.27 -27.86
CA GLY A 777 -22.01 8.49 -28.91
C GLY A 777 -23.09 7.42 -29.00
N PHE A 778 -23.17 6.50 -28.05
CA PHE A 778 -24.25 5.51 -27.99
C PHE A 778 -25.49 6.06 -27.27
N ARG A 779 -26.69 5.70 -27.76
CA ARG A 779 -27.92 5.80 -26.96
C ARG A 779 -28.04 4.53 -26.14
N THR A 780 -28.28 4.65 -24.84
CA THR A 780 -28.33 3.47 -23.96
C THR A 780 -29.74 3.21 -23.47
N VAL A 781 -30.18 1.95 -23.59
CA VAL A 781 -31.49 1.46 -23.15
C VAL A 781 -31.23 0.46 -22.03
N ARG A 782 -31.42 0.89 -20.79
CA ARG A 782 -31.16 0.07 -19.60
C ARG A 782 -32.44 -0.64 -19.17
N VAL A 783 -32.34 -1.94 -18.88
CA VAL A 783 -33.50 -2.82 -18.68
C VAL A 783 -33.72 -3.11 -17.18
N ASP A 784 -34.98 -3.08 -16.76
CA ASP A 784 -35.50 -3.70 -15.53
C ASP A 784 -36.43 -4.85 -15.95
N PHE A 785 -36.00 -6.09 -15.69
CA PHE A 785 -36.75 -7.31 -16.04
C PHE A 785 -38.09 -7.41 -15.29
N ARG A 786 -39.03 -8.18 -15.86
CA ARG A 786 -40.21 -8.65 -15.12
C ARG A 786 -39.79 -9.61 -14.01
N HIS A 787 -40.61 -9.66 -12.95
CA HIS A 787 -40.39 -10.52 -11.78
C HIS A 787 -38.96 -10.42 -11.22
N HIS A 788 -38.44 -9.20 -11.16
CA HIS A 788 -37.10 -8.88 -10.71
C HIS A 788 -37.13 -7.50 -10.02
N VAL A 789 -36.06 -7.14 -9.32
CA VAL A 789 -35.94 -5.80 -8.76
C VAL A 789 -35.86 -4.75 -9.87
N GLY A 790 -36.63 -3.65 -9.74
CA GLY A 790 -36.66 -2.57 -10.71
C GLY A 790 -38.06 -1.96 -10.90
N SER A 791 -38.25 -1.21 -11.98
CA SER A 791 -39.57 -0.68 -12.39
C SER A 791 -40.36 -1.63 -13.30
N GLY A 792 -39.86 -2.85 -13.53
CA GLY A 792 -40.61 -3.92 -14.20
C GLY A 792 -41.72 -4.46 -13.29
N SER A 793 -42.75 -5.04 -13.90
CA SER A 793 -43.88 -5.63 -13.17
C SER A 793 -43.52 -6.98 -12.52
N GLY A 794 -44.23 -7.33 -11.45
CA GLY A 794 -44.03 -8.60 -10.73
C GLY A 794 -43.02 -8.52 -9.60
N ASP A 795 -42.93 -9.60 -8.82
CA ASP A 795 -42.06 -9.71 -7.64
C ASP A 795 -40.84 -10.58 -7.93
N VAL A 796 -39.68 -10.25 -7.33
CA VAL A 796 -38.41 -10.98 -7.52
C VAL A 796 -38.51 -12.45 -7.09
N ALA A 797 -39.41 -12.81 -6.18
CA ALA A 797 -39.60 -14.21 -5.82
C ALA A 797 -40.12 -15.07 -6.98
N GLY A 798 -40.67 -14.44 -8.04
CA GLY A 798 -41.16 -15.08 -9.25
C GLY A 798 -40.15 -15.15 -10.40
N THR A 799 -38.86 -14.81 -10.18
CA THR A 799 -37.88 -14.79 -11.28
C THR A 799 -37.77 -16.13 -11.99
N ARG A 800 -37.72 -16.09 -13.32
CA ARG A 800 -37.43 -17.22 -14.22
C ARG A 800 -36.42 -16.77 -15.27
N LEU A 801 -35.38 -17.57 -15.52
CA LEU A 801 -34.35 -17.23 -16.51
C LEU A 801 -34.93 -17.30 -17.94
N SER A 802 -35.89 -18.18 -18.19
CA SER A 802 -36.59 -18.23 -19.48
C SER A 802 -37.37 -16.94 -19.75
N ALA A 803 -38.09 -16.42 -18.75
CA ALA A 803 -38.83 -15.15 -18.85
C ALA A 803 -37.90 -13.95 -19.06
N GLN A 804 -36.71 -13.94 -18.43
CA GLN A 804 -35.70 -12.90 -18.70
C GLN A 804 -35.16 -12.98 -20.15
N ALA A 805 -35.06 -14.17 -20.74
CA ALA A 805 -34.68 -14.31 -22.15
C ALA A 805 -35.77 -13.75 -23.09
N GLU A 806 -37.06 -13.96 -22.76
CA GLU A 806 -38.18 -13.32 -23.46
C GLU A 806 -38.12 -11.79 -23.33
N ASP A 807 -37.79 -11.27 -22.15
CA ASP A 807 -37.64 -9.83 -21.93
C ASP A 807 -36.53 -9.21 -22.78
N VAL A 808 -35.36 -9.86 -22.82
CA VAL A 808 -34.25 -9.41 -23.68
C VAL A 808 -34.68 -9.39 -25.14
N ALA A 809 -35.36 -10.44 -25.62
CA ALA A 809 -35.85 -10.51 -26.99
C ALA A 809 -36.86 -9.38 -27.30
N ALA A 810 -37.85 -9.18 -26.43
CA ALA A 810 -38.87 -8.14 -26.59
C ALA A 810 -38.27 -6.73 -26.61
N VAL A 811 -37.24 -6.47 -25.80
CA VAL A 811 -36.55 -5.17 -25.83
C VAL A 811 -35.73 -5.01 -27.11
N LEU A 812 -35.04 -6.05 -27.59
CA LEU A 812 -34.30 -5.98 -28.85
C LEU A 812 -35.22 -5.83 -30.07
N ASP A 813 -36.45 -6.37 -30.03
CA ASP A 813 -37.45 -6.13 -31.08
C ASP A 813 -37.86 -4.65 -31.18
N LEU A 814 -37.82 -3.91 -30.06
CA LEU A 814 -38.07 -2.46 -30.03
C LEU A 814 -36.85 -1.63 -30.50
N TYR A 815 -35.64 -2.20 -30.42
CA TYR A 815 -34.39 -1.56 -30.81
C TYR A 815 -33.57 -2.49 -31.74
N PRO A 816 -34.10 -2.80 -32.94
CA PRO A 816 -33.45 -3.75 -33.83
C PRO A 816 -32.09 -3.22 -34.29
N GLY A 817 -31.09 -4.09 -34.27
CA GLY A 817 -29.70 -3.74 -34.58
C GLY A 817 -28.93 -3.13 -33.40
N ALA A 818 -29.54 -2.94 -32.23
CA ALA A 818 -28.82 -2.51 -31.04
C ALA A 818 -27.75 -3.54 -30.60
N LEU A 819 -26.65 -3.07 -30.05
CA LEU A 819 -25.72 -3.94 -29.33
C LEU A 819 -26.33 -4.35 -27.99
N LEU A 820 -26.11 -5.60 -27.57
CA LEU A 820 -26.53 -6.09 -26.26
C LEU A 820 -25.34 -6.17 -25.30
N VAL A 821 -25.40 -5.44 -24.18
CA VAL A 821 -24.48 -5.60 -23.05
C VAL A 821 -25.22 -6.33 -21.94
N ALA A 822 -24.76 -7.51 -21.56
CA ALA A 822 -25.33 -8.27 -20.44
C ALA A 822 -24.24 -8.56 -19.40
N VAL A 823 -24.61 -8.50 -18.12
CA VAL A 823 -23.65 -8.57 -17.00
C VAL A 823 -23.99 -9.70 -16.05
N SER A 824 -22.99 -10.51 -15.68
CA SER A 824 -23.12 -11.61 -14.71
C SER A 824 -24.25 -12.57 -15.11
N LEU A 825 -25.15 -12.98 -14.20
CA LEU A 825 -26.18 -13.98 -14.46
C LEU A 825 -27.11 -13.63 -15.64
N ALA A 826 -27.30 -12.35 -15.98
CA ALA A 826 -28.09 -11.93 -17.14
C ALA A 826 -27.45 -12.31 -18.48
N THR A 827 -26.17 -12.70 -18.51
CA THR A 827 -25.52 -13.19 -19.74
C THR A 827 -26.16 -14.46 -20.24
N ARG A 828 -26.67 -15.31 -19.32
CA ARG A 828 -27.30 -16.57 -19.71
C ARG A 828 -28.62 -16.38 -20.47
N PRO A 829 -29.62 -15.64 -19.98
CA PRO A 829 -30.83 -15.34 -20.75
C PRO A 829 -30.53 -14.52 -22.00
N ALA A 830 -29.55 -13.61 -21.96
CA ALA A 830 -29.11 -12.86 -23.15
C ALA A 830 -28.63 -13.80 -24.28
N VAL A 831 -27.78 -14.77 -23.96
CA VAL A 831 -27.31 -15.78 -24.92
C VAL A 831 -28.50 -16.59 -25.48
N ARG A 832 -29.46 -16.99 -24.64
CA ARG A 832 -30.66 -17.72 -25.10
C ARG A 832 -31.51 -16.86 -26.05
N ALA A 833 -31.73 -15.58 -25.74
CA ALA A 833 -32.51 -14.68 -26.60
C ALA A 833 -31.86 -14.54 -27.98
N LEU A 834 -30.55 -14.34 -28.03
CA LEU A 834 -29.78 -14.25 -29.28
C LEU A 834 -29.78 -15.56 -30.07
N ALA A 835 -29.63 -16.70 -29.39
CA ALA A 835 -29.69 -18.03 -30.00
C ALA A 835 -31.06 -18.35 -30.60
N SER A 836 -32.12 -17.72 -30.08
CA SER A 836 -33.50 -17.81 -30.59
C SER A 836 -33.81 -16.77 -31.68
N GLY A 837 -32.84 -15.95 -32.09
CA GLY A 837 -32.97 -15.02 -33.21
C GLY A 837 -33.35 -13.58 -32.86
N ALA A 838 -33.18 -13.15 -31.60
CA ALA A 838 -33.39 -11.75 -31.23
C ALA A 838 -32.52 -10.79 -32.08
N PRO A 839 -33.07 -9.66 -32.58
CA PRO A 839 -32.46 -8.86 -33.65
C PRO A 839 -31.38 -7.88 -33.13
N ALA A 840 -30.30 -8.38 -32.53
CA ALA A 840 -29.16 -7.56 -32.10
C ALA A 840 -28.16 -7.30 -33.25
N GLY A 841 -27.34 -6.25 -33.13
CA GLY A 841 -26.19 -5.99 -34.00
C GLY A 841 -24.89 -6.69 -33.56
N GLY A 842 -24.85 -7.15 -32.30
CA GLY A 842 -23.70 -7.78 -31.66
C GLY A 842 -23.90 -7.84 -30.15
N ALA A 843 -23.05 -8.56 -29.42
CA ALA A 843 -23.17 -8.70 -27.97
C ALA A 843 -21.85 -8.59 -27.23
N VAL A 844 -21.89 -7.99 -26.05
CA VAL A 844 -20.80 -7.93 -25.08
C VAL A 844 -21.28 -8.56 -23.76
N LEU A 845 -20.70 -9.70 -23.40
CA LEU A 845 -21.05 -10.44 -22.19
C LEU A 845 -19.97 -10.19 -21.13
N VAL A 846 -20.33 -9.45 -20.08
CA VAL A 846 -19.42 -9.04 -19.00
C VAL A 846 -19.54 -10.02 -17.85
N THR A 847 -18.40 -10.57 -17.39
CA THR A 847 -18.33 -11.67 -16.42
C THR A 847 -19.30 -12.82 -16.77
N PRO A 848 -19.13 -13.47 -17.94
CA PRO A 848 -20.14 -14.33 -18.54
C PRO A 848 -20.39 -15.60 -17.72
N VAL A 849 -21.58 -15.70 -17.13
CA VAL A 849 -22.06 -16.92 -16.48
C VAL A 849 -22.46 -17.91 -17.56
N LEU A 850 -21.57 -18.86 -17.85
CA LEU A 850 -21.83 -19.98 -18.76
C LEU A 850 -22.31 -21.23 -18.01
N ASP A 851 -22.04 -21.33 -16.71
CA ASP A 851 -22.49 -22.44 -15.85
C ASP A 851 -23.19 -21.86 -14.62
N VAL A 852 -24.52 -21.81 -14.66
CA VAL A 852 -25.32 -21.25 -13.56
C VAL A 852 -25.21 -22.14 -12.33
N THR A 853 -25.17 -23.47 -12.50
CA THR A 853 -24.99 -24.42 -11.39
C THR A 853 -23.69 -24.14 -10.63
N ALA A 854 -22.56 -24.04 -11.34
CA ALA A 854 -21.27 -23.79 -10.74
C ALA A 854 -21.20 -22.40 -10.08
N THR A 855 -21.72 -21.38 -10.76
CA THR A 855 -21.76 -20.02 -10.21
C THR A 855 -22.61 -19.96 -8.93
N LEU A 856 -23.80 -20.57 -8.91
CA LEU A 856 -24.65 -20.62 -7.72
C LEU A 856 -24.03 -21.42 -6.58
N ARG A 857 -23.35 -22.53 -6.89
CA ARG A 857 -22.61 -23.32 -5.88
C ARG A 857 -21.51 -22.48 -5.22
N GLU A 858 -20.76 -21.72 -6.01
CA GLU A 858 -19.71 -20.84 -5.48
C GLU A 858 -20.29 -19.69 -4.64
N VAL A 859 -21.42 -19.13 -5.05
CA VAL A 859 -22.06 -17.99 -4.39
C VAL A 859 -22.77 -18.39 -3.10
N ILE A 860 -23.54 -19.48 -3.12
CA ILE A 860 -24.49 -19.86 -2.07
C ILE A 860 -23.92 -21.02 -1.21
N GLY A 861 -22.86 -21.70 -1.66
CA GLY A 861 -22.24 -22.82 -0.95
C GLY A 861 -23.05 -24.12 -0.95
N THR A 862 -24.21 -24.13 -1.64
CA THR A 862 -25.10 -25.30 -1.75
C THR A 862 -25.49 -25.50 -3.22
N ASP A 863 -25.54 -26.75 -3.64
CA ASP A 863 -25.88 -27.11 -5.00
C ASP A 863 -27.38 -27.40 -5.16
N PHE A 864 -28.16 -26.33 -5.28
CA PHE A 864 -29.60 -26.45 -5.54
C PHE A 864 -29.89 -26.94 -6.95
N VAL A 865 -28.96 -26.76 -7.89
CA VAL A 865 -29.20 -27.07 -9.30
C VAL A 865 -28.80 -28.50 -9.68
N GLU A 866 -28.17 -29.28 -8.79
CA GLU A 866 -28.04 -30.74 -8.91
C GLU A 866 -28.88 -31.55 -7.90
N ALA A 867 -29.54 -30.90 -6.93
CA ALA A 867 -30.40 -31.58 -5.95
C ALA A 867 -31.61 -32.30 -6.59
N GLU A 868 -32.16 -33.32 -5.93
CA GLU A 868 -33.44 -33.92 -6.36
C GLU A 868 -34.54 -32.83 -6.33
N LEU A 869 -35.23 -32.59 -7.45
CA LEU A 869 -36.21 -31.50 -7.58
C LEU A 869 -37.31 -31.57 -6.50
N ASP A 870 -37.77 -32.78 -6.18
CA ASP A 870 -38.79 -33.03 -5.15
C ASP A 870 -38.31 -32.74 -3.72
N ARG A 871 -37.01 -32.48 -3.54
CA ARG A 871 -36.37 -32.16 -2.25
C ARG A 871 -35.88 -30.71 -2.16
N LEU A 872 -36.18 -29.87 -3.16
CA LEU A 872 -35.83 -28.45 -3.09
C LEU A 872 -36.64 -27.73 -2.01
N PRO A 873 -36.03 -26.79 -1.27
CA PRO A 873 -36.78 -25.92 -0.39
C PRO A 873 -37.75 -25.04 -1.22
N PRO A 874 -38.90 -24.61 -0.66
CA PRO A 874 -39.90 -23.82 -1.38
C PRO A 874 -39.36 -22.46 -1.87
N THR A 875 -38.30 -21.97 -1.25
CA THR A 875 -37.52 -20.80 -1.68
C THR A 875 -36.03 -21.11 -1.61
N VAL A 876 -35.26 -20.51 -2.51
CA VAL A 876 -33.81 -20.56 -2.61
C VAL A 876 -33.29 -19.14 -2.54
N ASP A 877 -32.27 -18.88 -1.72
CA ASP A 877 -31.57 -17.60 -1.70
C ASP A 877 -30.62 -17.52 -2.91
N VAL A 878 -30.98 -16.70 -3.90
CA VAL A 878 -30.14 -16.40 -5.05
C VAL A 878 -29.56 -15.00 -4.86
N LEU A 879 -28.26 -14.94 -4.51
CA LEU A 879 -27.51 -13.68 -4.39
C LEU A 879 -28.12 -12.66 -3.40
N GLY A 880 -28.76 -13.12 -2.32
CA GLY A 880 -29.38 -12.30 -1.28
C GLY A 880 -30.87 -12.01 -1.50
N TYR A 881 -31.52 -12.72 -2.45
CA TYR A 881 -32.94 -12.62 -2.74
C TYR A 881 -33.60 -13.99 -2.61
N GLU A 882 -34.69 -14.06 -1.84
CA GLU A 882 -35.51 -15.28 -1.76
C GLU A 882 -36.32 -15.44 -3.06
N VAL A 883 -35.92 -16.43 -3.87
CA VAL A 883 -36.62 -16.80 -5.10
C VAL A 883 -37.33 -18.13 -4.88
N ARG A 884 -38.53 -18.31 -5.43
CA ARG A 884 -39.24 -19.61 -5.34
C ARG A 884 -38.48 -20.71 -6.09
N ASP A 885 -38.66 -21.94 -5.66
CA ASP A 885 -38.13 -23.17 -6.29
C ASP A 885 -38.35 -23.24 -7.82
N GLY A 886 -39.41 -22.60 -8.32
CA GLY A 886 -39.70 -22.39 -9.73
C GLY A 886 -38.54 -21.81 -10.55
N PHE A 887 -37.61 -21.07 -9.95
CA PHE A 887 -36.39 -20.59 -10.63
C PHE A 887 -35.45 -21.74 -11.06
N VAL A 888 -35.19 -22.68 -10.14
CA VAL A 888 -34.33 -23.85 -10.43
C VAL A 888 -35.03 -24.80 -11.39
N HIS A 889 -36.34 -25.01 -11.20
CA HIS A 889 -37.15 -25.81 -12.10
C HIS A 889 -37.16 -25.23 -13.52
N ASP A 890 -37.33 -23.91 -13.66
CA ASP A 890 -37.27 -23.19 -14.93
C ASP A 890 -35.92 -23.34 -15.62
N ALA A 891 -34.82 -23.13 -14.88
CA ALA A 891 -33.47 -23.21 -15.41
C ALA A 891 -33.13 -24.63 -15.91
N ARG A 892 -33.60 -25.68 -15.24
CA ARG A 892 -33.45 -27.07 -15.70
C ARG A 892 -34.31 -27.37 -16.91
N THR A 893 -35.60 -27.10 -16.83
CA THR A 893 -36.58 -27.40 -17.88
C THR A 893 -36.21 -26.76 -19.21
N HIS A 894 -35.64 -25.55 -19.19
CA HIS A 894 -35.25 -24.83 -20.40
C HIS A 894 -33.76 -24.97 -20.78
N GLY A 895 -32.97 -25.76 -20.06
CA GLY A 895 -31.53 -25.93 -20.35
C GLY A 895 -30.72 -24.62 -20.16
N LEU A 896 -31.06 -23.83 -19.15
CA LEU A 896 -30.37 -22.57 -18.83
C LEU A 896 -29.35 -22.72 -17.69
N HIS A 897 -29.23 -23.92 -17.11
CA HIS A 897 -28.42 -24.16 -15.92
C HIS A 897 -26.97 -24.57 -16.21
N GLY A 898 -26.74 -25.41 -17.21
CA GLY A 898 -25.46 -26.07 -17.47
C GLY A 898 -24.56 -25.36 -18.47
N TYR A 899 -23.27 -25.72 -18.40
CA TYR A 899 -22.20 -25.22 -19.26
C TYR A 899 -22.39 -25.62 -20.73
N ASP A 900 -22.67 -26.89 -21.00
CA ASP A 900 -22.74 -27.40 -22.37
C ASP A 900 -23.90 -26.76 -23.14
N GLU A 901 -25.06 -26.60 -22.51
CA GLU A 901 -26.22 -25.92 -23.09
C GLU A 901 -25.94 -24.44 -23.37
N ALA A 902 -25.16 -23.77 -22.51
CA ALA A 902 -24.76 -22.38 -22.75
C ALA A 902 -23.83 -22.26 -23.97
N VAL A 903 -22.90 -23.20 -24.16
CA VAL A 903 -22.03 -23.19 -25.35
C VAL A 903 -22.80 -23.61 -26.61
N GLU A 904 -23.75 -24.53 -26.52
CA GLU A 904 -24.65 -24.86 -27.63
C GLU A 904 -25.51 -23.66 -28.05
N ASP A 905 -26.02 -22.88 -27.10
CA ASP A 905 -26.72 -21.64 -27.41
C ASP A 905 -25.79 -20.62 -28.07
N LEU A 906 -24.58 -20.40 -27.53
CA LEU A 906 -23.57 -19.52 -28.16
C LEU A 906 -23.22 -19.96 -29.59
N ALA A 907 -23.15 -21.27 -29.83
CA ALA A 907 -22.95 -21.84 -31.16
C ALA A 907 -24.14 -21.61 -32.11
N ARG A 908 -25.28 -21.08 -31.64
CA ARG A 908 -26.41 -20.66 -32.50
C ARG A 908 -26.53 -19.15 -32.67
N VAL A 909 -25.82 -18.35 -31.87
CA VAL A 909 -25.85 -16.88 -31.94
C VAL A 909 -25.24 -16.36 -33.25
N ALA A 910 -26.07 -15.81 -34.14
CA ALA A 910 -25.65 -15.40 -35.48
C ALA A 910 -24.81 -14.11 -35.54
N VAL A 911 -24.78 -13.34 -34.45
CA VAL A 911 -24.09 -12.04 -34.38
C VAL A 911 -22.73 -12.16 -33.68
N PRO A 912 -21.80 -11.23 -33.91
CA PRO A 912 -20.52 -11.21 -33.18
C PRO A 912 -20.71 -11.09 -31.67
N VAL A 913 -19.91 -11.84 -30.91
CA VAL A 913 -19.92 -11.84 -29.43
C VAL A 913 -18.53 -11.53 -28.88
N ARG A 914 -18.47 -10.64 -27.88
CA ARG A 914 -17.28 -10.34 -27.08
C ARG A 914 -17.53 -10.79 -25.64
N LEU A 915 -16.70 -11.71 -25.15
CA LEU A 915 -16.73 -12.19 -23.78
C LEU A 915 -15.71 -11.39 -22.98
N VAL A 916 -16.14 -10.58 -22.02
CA VAL A 916 -15.24 -9.80 -21.15
C VAL A 916 -15.21 -10.46 -19.79
N ALA A 917 -14.19 -11.25 -19.49
CA ALA A 917 -14.11 -12.07 -18.28
C ALA A 917 -12.92 -11.69 -17.40
N GLY A 918 -13.05 -11.81 -16.08
CA GLY A 918 -11.93 -11.61 -15.17
C GLY A 918 -11.05 -12.86 -15.11
N ASP A 919 -9.73 -12.68 -15.08
CA ASP A 919 -8.77 -13.80 -14.98
C ASP A 919 -8.73 -14.47 -13.59
N THR A 920 -9.33 -13.82 -12.59
CA THR A 920 -9.31 -14.20 -11.17
C THR A 920 -10.72 -14.18 -10.59
N ASP A 921 -11.72 -14.40 -11.43
CA ASP A 921 -13.12 -14.44 -11.06
C ASP A 921 -13.45 -15.78 -10.38
N PRO A 922 -13.82 -15.79 -9.08
CA PRO A 922 -14.17 -17.04 -8.39
C PRO A 922 -15.54 -17.58 -8.84
N TRP A 923 -16.48 -16.70 -9.23
CA TRP A 923 -17.87 -17.09 -9.54
C TRP A 923 -18.02 -17.59 -10.97
N VAL A 924 -17.11 -17.21 -11.86
CA VAL A 924 -17.06 -17.65 -13.26
C VAL A 924 -15.69 -18.22 -13.55
N ASP A 925 -15.63 -19.53 -13.80
CA ASP A 925 -14.40 -20.19 -14.21
C ASP A 925 -13.93 -19.70 -15.59
N VAL A 926 -12.95 -18.80 -15.58
CA VAL A 926 -12.38 -18.22 -16.81
C VAL A 926 -11.76 -19.29 -17.73
N THR A 927 -11.33 -20.43 -17.18
CA THR A 927 -10.79 -21.53 -17.98
C THR A 927 -11.87 -22.13 -18.87
N ARG A 928 -13.08 -22.25 -18.34
CA ARG A 928 -14.26 -22.69 -19.11
C ARG A 928 -14.68 -21.64 -20.12
N VAL A 929 -14.68 -20.36 -19.77
CA VAL A 929 -14.97 -19.29 -20.73
C VAL A 929 -13.95 -19.30 -21.89
N ARG A 930 -12.67 -19.49 -21.58
CA ARG A 930 -11.58 -19.61 -22.57
C ARG A 930 -11.76 -20.83 -23.46
N ALA A 931 -12.13 -21.98 -22.89
CA ALA A 931 -12.40 -23.19 -23.65
C ALA A 931 -13.60 -23.02 -24.59
N ALA A 932 -14.70 -22.40 -24.13
CA ALA A 932 -15.86 -22.10 -24.96
C ALA A 932 -15.50 -21.15 -26.11
N ALA A 933 -14.80 -20.05 -25.81
CA ALA A 933 -14.38 -19.07 -26.82
C ALA A 933 -13.47 -19.71 -27.88
N GLY A 934 -12.48 -20.51 -27.46
CA GLY A 934 -11.59 -21.23 -28.37
C GLY A 934 -12.34 -22.20 -29.27
N ARG A 935 -13.20 -23.05 -28.70
CA ARG A 935 -14.02 -24.01 -29.46
C ARG A 935 -14.89 -23.31 -30.51
N LEU A 936 -15.58 -22.24 -30.13
CA LEU A 936 -16.47 -21.51 -31.03
C LEU A 936 -15.68 -20.76 -32.12
N ALA A 937 -14.51 -20.21 -31.80
CA ALA A 937 -13.64 -19.59 -32.78
C ALA A 937 -13.11 -20.60 -33.80
N ASP A 938 -12.73 -21.80 -33.35
CA ASP A 938 -12.28 -22.91 -34.21
C ASP A 938 -13.42 -23.39 -35.15
N ASP A 939 -14.68 -23.34 -34.67
CA ASP A 939 -15.88 -23.62 -35.46
C ASP A 939 -16.28 -22.45 -36.40
N GLY A 940 -15.44 -21.41 -36.51
CA GLY A 940 -15.62 -20.27 -37.42
C GLY A 940 -16.61 -19.22 -36.93
N ARG A 941 -16.94 -19.20 -35.64
CA ARG A 941 -17.84 -18.20 -35.03
C ARG A 941 -17.05 -16.95 -34.62
N ASP A 942 -17.65 -15.77 -34.79
CA ASP A 942 -17.06 -14.51 -34.31
C ASP A 942 -17.31 -14.31 -32.81
N VAL A 943 -16.69 -15.17 -32.00
CA VAL A 943 -16.70 -15.10 -30.54
C VAL A 943 -15.28 -14.85 -30.05
N ARG A 944 -15.06 -13.74 -29.34
CA ARG A 944 -13.72 -13.37 -28.85
C ARG A 944 -13.73 -13.15 -27.35
N LEU A 945 -12.73 -13.69 -26.67
CA LEU A 945 -12.50 -13.47 -25.25
C LEU A 945 -11.53 -12.29 -25.04
N VAL A 946 -11.93 -11.39 -24.16
CA VAL A 946 -11.11 -10.33 -23.58
C VAL A 946 -10.99 -10.63 -22.09
N GLU A 947 -9.78 -10.97 -21.66
CA GLU A 947 -9.49 -11.22 -20.25
C GLU A 947 -9.08 -9.91 -19.57
N VAL A 948 -9.74 -9.60 -18.45
CA VAL A 948 -9.47 -8.44 -17.62
C VAL A 948 -8.53 -8.87 -16.49
N PRO A 949 -7.28 -8.38 -16.45
CA PRO A 949 -6.32 -8.86 -15.46
C PRO A 949 -6.66 -8.44 -14.03
N ALA A 950 -6.42 -9.33 -13.07
CA ALA A 950 -6.68 -9.17 -11.64
C ALA A 950 -8.12 -8.69 -11.33
N ALA A 951 -9.10 -9.13 -12.13
CA ALA A 951 -10.50 -8.76 -11.99
C ALA A 951 -11.35 -9.91 -11.43
N THR A 952 -12.13 -9.59 -10.39
CA THR A 952 -13.08 -10.52 -9.74
C THR A 952 -14.52 -10.22 -10.15
N HIS A 953 -15.45 -11.15 -9.95
CA HIS A 953 -16.88 -11.02 -10.33
C HIS A 953 -17.59 -9.75 -9.86
N ARG A 954 -17.33 -9.30 -8.63
CA ARG A 954 -18.11 -8.22 -8.00
C ARG A 954 -17.64 -6.85 -8.45
N LEU A 955 -18.28 -6.35 -9.51
CA LEU A 955 -18.06 -5.01 -10.08
C LEU A 955 -18.19 -3.88 -9.05
N ASN A 956 -19.03 -4.04 -8.02
CA ASN A 956 -19.31 -2.98 -7.03
C ASN A 956 -18.35 -2.95 -5.84
N ARG A 957 -17.47 -3.95 -5.66
CA ARG A 957 -16.55 -4.03 -4.51
C ARG A 957 -15.20 -3.34 -4.75
N ASN A 958 -14.79 -3.22 -6.01
CA ASN A 958 -13.51 -2.62 -6.38
C ASN A 958 -13.69 -1.64 -7.55
N PRO A 959 -13.63 -0.32 -7.28
CA PRO A 959 -13.72 0.74 -8.30
C PRO A 959 -12.80 0.60 -9.50
N VAL A 960 -11.59 0.05 -9.30
CA VAL A 960 -10.60 -0.15 -10.36
C VAL A 960 -11.03 -1.31 -11.27
N VAL A 961 -11.53 -2.40 -10.68
CA VAL A 961 -12.06 -3.55 -11.41
C VAL A 961 -13.31 -3.14 -12.18
N ALA A 962 -14.23 -2.42 -11.54
CA ALA A 962 -15.44 -1.88 -12.17
C ALA A 962 -15.09 -1.05 -13.41
N ARG A 963 -14.12 -0.13 -13.27
CA ARG A 963 -13.66 0.73 -14.35
C ARG A 963 -13.05 -0.08 -15.50
N ARG A 964 -12.23 -1.09 -15.22
CA ARG A 964 -11.64 -1.95 -16.27
C ARG A 964 -12.70 -2.70 -17.07
N TYR A 965 -13.71 -3.26 -16.39
CA TYR A 965 -14.82 -3.89 -17.10
C TYR A 965 -15.57 -2.89 -17.98
N VAL A 966 -15.85 -1.68 -17.48
CA VAL A 966 -16.49 -0.62 -18.27
C VAL A 966 -15.62 -0.19 -19.46
N GLU A 967 -14.31 -0.05 -19.28
CA GLU A 967 -13.34 0.27 -20.34
C GLU A 967 -13.32 -0.80 -21.43
N GLU A 968 -13.22 -2.07 -21.06
CA GLU A 968 -13.25 -3.18 -22.02
C GLU A 968 -14.63 -3.31 -22.69
N THR A 969 -15.73 -3.03 -21.98
CA THR A 969 -17.06 -3.01 -22.59
C THR A 969 -17.20 -1.91 -23.63
N VAL A 970 -16.73 -0.69 -23.34
CA VAL A 970 -16.74 0.41 -24.32
C VAL A 970 -15.88 0.05 -25.52
N ARG A 971 -14.68 -0.50 -25.29
CA ARG A 971 -13.79 -0.95 -26.37
C ARG A 971 -14.45 -2.01 -27.25
N ALA A 972 -15.09 -3.00 -26.63
CA ALA A 972 -15.81 -4.05 -27.35
C ALA A 972 -16.99 -3.48 -28.16
N CYS A 973 -17.76 -2.53 -27.61
CA CYS A 973 -18.84 -1.88 -28.36
C CYS A 973 -18.32 -1.06 -29.55
N LEU A 974 -17.21 -0.34 -29.39
CA LEU A 974 -16.58 0.42 -30.48
C LEU A 974 -16.03 -0.51 -31.59
N ASP A 975 -15.41 -1.63 -31.22
CA ASP A 975 -14.98 -2.68 -32.15
C ASP A 975 -16.15 -3.23 -32.98
N LEU A 976 -17.27 -3.55 -32.31
CA LEU A 976 -18.47 -4.10 -32.95
C LEU A 976 -19.12 -3.14 -33.96
N VAL A 977 -19.01 -1.82 -33.76
CA VAL A 977 -19.50 -0.82 -34.73
C VAL A 977 -18.42 -0.30 -35.67
N GLY A 978 -17.19 -0.83 -35.61
CA GLY A 978 -16.07 -0.43 -36.46
C GLY A 978 -15.59 1.01 -36.25
N SER A 979 -15.61 1.50 -35.00
CA SER A 979 -15.20 2.86 -34.64
C SER A 979 -13.81 2.89 -33.99
N ASP A 980 -12.90 3.70 -34.52
CA ASP A 980 -11.54 3.90 -33.98
C ASP A 980 -11.46 4.98 -32.87
N ARG A 981 -12.60 5.35 -32.27
CA ARG A 981 -12.63 6.37 -31.21
C ARG A 981 -11.79 5.92 -30.00
N PRO A 982 -11.01 6.82 -29.39
CA PRO A 982 -10.29 6.48 -28.18
C PRO A 982 -11.27 6.21 -27.04
N VAL A 983 -10.95 5.19 -26.23
CA VAL A 983 -11.73 4.85 -25.03
C VAL A 983 -11.41 5.85 -23.93
N ASP A 984 -12.39 6.68 -23.55
CA ASP A 984 -12.33 7.68 -22.47
C ASP A 984 -13.37 7.36 -21.39
N VAL A 985 -13.00 6.53 -20.41
CA VAL A 985 -13.83 6.23 -19.25
C VAL A 985 -13.44 7.14 -18.08
N PRO A 986 -14.38 7.95 -17.53
CA PRO A 986 -14.10 8.82 -16.39
C PRO A 986 -13.58 8.05 -15.16
N SER A 987 -12.88 8.74 -14.27
CA SER A 987 -12.51 8.17 -12.98
C SER A 987 -13.76 7.72 -12.21
N PHE A 988 -13.61 6.74 -11.32
CA PHE A 988 -14.72 6.27 -10.49
C PHE A 988 -15.38 7.42 -9.71
N ASP A 989 -14.58 8.35 -9.17
CA ASP A 989 -15.09 9.54 -8.49
C ASP A 989 -15.94 10.42 -9.42
N ALA A 990 -15.56 10.55 -10.69
CA ALA A 990 -16.35 11.27 -11.68
C ALA A 990 -17.65 10.53 -12.03
N LEU A 991 -17.62 9.19 -12.12
CA LEU A 991 -18.81 8.36 -12.31
C LEU A 991 -19.77 8.44 -11.12
N VAL A 992 -19.26 8.44 -9.88
CA VAL A 992 -20.06 8.60 -8.66
C VAL A 992 -20.66 10.00 -8.57
N ARG A 993 -19.88 11.05 -8.88
CA ARG A 993 -20.39 12.43 -8.97
C ARG A 993 -21.48 12.56 -10.03
N ALA A 994 -21.29 11.97 -11.20
CA ALA A 994 -22.28 11.96 -12.28
C ALA A 994 -23.56 11.20 -11.88
N SER A 995 -23.45 10.09 -11.15
CA SER A 995 -24.62 9.34 -10.67
C SER A 995 -25.45 10.11 -9.62
N SER A 996 -24.81 11.05 -8.91
CA SER A 996 -25.43 11.88 -7.87
C SER A 996 -26.05 13.18 -8.42
N ALA A 997 -25.60 13.62 -9.59
CA ALA A 997 -26.16 14.79 -10.28
C ALA A 997 -27.51 14.39 -10.90
N ARG A 998 -28.62 14.79 -10.29
CA ARG A 998 -29.98 14.49 -10.80
C ARG A 998 -30.15 15.03 -12.23
N PRO A 999 -30.33 14.20 -13.28
CA PRO A 999 -30.91 14.70 -14.52
C PRO A 999 -32.39 15.02 -14.26
N ALA A 1000 -32.91 16.09 -14.86
CA ALA A 1000 -34.32 16.42 -14.80
C ALA A 1000 -35.12 15.30 -15.48
N VAL A 1001 -35.89 14.55 -14.70
CA VAL A 1001 -36.85 13.57 -15.23
C VAL A 1001 -38.04 14.38 -15.75
N THR A 1002 -38.16 14.51 -17.06
CA THR A 1002 -39.37 15.05 -17.70
C THR A 1002 -40.35 13.90 -17.90
N GLU A 1003 -41.50 13.96 -17.23
CA GLU A 1003 -42.64 13.13 -17.58
C GLU A 1003 -43.09 13.45 -19.02
N PRO A 1004 -43.51 12.46 -19.83
CA PRO A 1004 -44.03 12.74 -21.16
C PRO A 1004 -45.30 13.57 -21.03
N ALA A 1005 -45.35 14.74 -21.68
CA ALA A 1005 -46.59 15.42 -21.97
C ALA A 1005 -47.49 14.44 -22.76
N GLY A 1006 -48.69 14.18 -22.26
CA GLY A 1006 -49.63 13.25 -22.87
C GLY A 1006 -49.81 13.51 -24.37
N VAL A 1007 -49.76 12.45 -25.15
CA VAL A 1007 -50.20 12.48 -26.56
C VAL A 1007 -51.70 12.24 -26.57
N PRO A 1008 -52.52 13.13 -27.17
CA PRO A 1008 -53.92 12.84 -27.43
C PRO A 1008 -54.05 11.98 -28.70
N GLY A 1009 -54.78 10.86 -28.59
CA GLY A 1009 -55.33 10.09 -29.71
C GLY A 1009 -54.45 8.95 -30.20
#